data_AF-A0A3M1QU87-F1
#
_entry.id   AF-A0A3M1QU87-F1
#
_cell.length_a   1.000
_cell.length_b   1.000
_cell.length_c   1.000
_cell.angle_alpha   90.00
_cell.angle_beta   90.00
_cell.angle_gamma   90.00
#
_symmetry.space_group_name_H-M   'P 1'
#
loop_
_entity.id
_entity.type
_entity.pdbx_description
1 polymer ?
#
loop_
_entity_poly.entity_id
_entity_poly.type
_entity_poly.pdbx_seq_one_letter_code
_entity_poly.pdbx_strand_id
1 'polypeptide(L)'
;MLCDMMATGGLLAAGGLSTWLYNSQLFVYVLIGFSIIIFFHELGHFLAAKWVGVRVDRFAVGFGPRVCGWRSGEGFTFGSRPDYNAAELARRGYGETDYCLKLLPVGGYVKMLGEDDVIIDDDTGEMRLSDDPRAFTSRPVGQRMIVVSAGVVFNLLLAVVLLTWVYLAGKSVIAPVVGPIMPDSPVYGKLLPGDEIVSIDGRRVRSFKDVIIGGIVGGDEVRVRVKRDGVLLPDEIVVPTEFNPAAQLRVLNIPPAISLRLAKDGRPVDGLPALKKGDVLTHVEGRPIRSMMEVYDAFAASDGKPVRLTVERTDPDNPDAPPKSVECYARPVLRVAPSALRVGRPPTPEDADSAHILGFRRLQEIVDVVPGEPAEQAGMRPGDVILRWGTVANPTYSEIVKGIHANPGREVPVTVLRDGQTVDLTVTPTAPASLFGESKPRIGAMFENLFGYAAEPIVADVAPDTPAAALQMPRGSRIVAIDDAPMSNWADVVRALLASAGREVRVRYRSGPDEAVGEMHVPSSLVNELDLPQGAVVWSVNGRDSIRVAGADGEPVELSIVRNAVALRELLRELIGKTVTVRVSPTLSSPPQEMSFTVREDNYDPWQMRVAYVYPDFQNEERRVILSANGNPFVACWMGIMQVKDTVYEVYAFLRLLIASRNTGVVKQVSGPVGIVGAAVDQAKAGFVELLSFMAFLSINLAVINFLPIPVMDGGLMVFLLIEKIKGKPLSLKTQMVSTLVGLAAIILIALLVTFQDISRLIG
;
A
#
# COMPACT_ATOMS: atom_id res chain seq x y z
N MET A 1 8.86 6.90 -35.77
CA MET A 1 8.53 6.47 -34.39
C MET A 1 9.50 5.43 -33.82
N LEU A 2 9.58 4.18 -34.31
CA LEU A 2 10.59 3.19 -33.84
C LEU A 2 12.04 3.53 -34.28
N CYS A 3 12.22 4.14 -35.46
CA CYS A 3 13.55 4.60 -35.90
C CYS A 3 14.02 5.89 -35.20
N ASP A 4 13.10 6.80 -34.82
CA ASP A 4 13.46 8.04 -34.11
C ASP A 4 13.89 7.77 -32.65
N MET A 5 13.36 6.69 -32.05
CA MET A 5 13.79 6.20 -30.74
C MET A 5 15.24 5.66 -30.74
N MET A 6 15.77 5.25 -31.91
CA MET A 6 17.14 4.76 -32.01
C MET A 6 18.16 5.87 -32.32
N ALA A 7 17.70 7.04 -32.79
CA ALA A 7 18.56 8.14 -33.21
C ALA A 7 19.00 9.08 -32.07
N THR A 8 18.29 9.08 -30.95
CA THR A 8 18.69 9.80 -29.73
C THR A 8 19.44 8.84 -28.81
N GLY A 9 20.76 8.95 -28.77
CA GLY A 9 21.70 8.03 -28.10
C GLY A 9 21.59 7.96 -26.56
N GLY A 10 20.44 7.56 -26.02
CA GLY A 10 20.19 7.40 -24.59
C GLY A 10 20.30 5.97 -24.06
N LEU A 11 20.22 4.94 -24.91
CA LEU A 11 20.22 3.54 -24.44
C LEU A 11 21.63 2.98 -24.17
N LEU A 12 22.68 3.63 -24.68
CA LEU A 12 24.07 3.15 -24.66
C LEU A 12 25.00 3.95 -23.74
N ALA A 13 24.47 4.74 -22.80
CA ALA A 13 25.25 5.06 -21.61
C ALA A 13 25.47 3.77 -20.80
N ALA A 14 26.64 3.57 -20.18
CA ALA A 14 27.00 2.32 -19.50
C ALA A 14 25.99 1.88 -18.40
N GLY A 15 25.16 2.79 -17.89
CA GLY A 15 24.05 2.48 -16.98
C GLY A 15 22.76 1.99 -17.67
N GLY A 16 22.56 2.29 -18.96
CA GLY A 16 21.37 1.90 -19.72
C GLY A 16 21.39 0.44 -20.17
N LEU A 17 22.52 -0.04 -20.70
CA LEU A 17 22.65 -1.43 -21.14
C LEU A 17 22.64 -2.41 -19.96
N SER A 18 23.30 -2.09 -18.85
CA SER A 18 23.29 -2.93 -17.64
C SER A 18 21.90 -3.02 -17.02
N THR A 19 21.18 -1.89 -16.92
CA THR A 19 19.79 -1.85 -16.44
C THR A 19 18.85 -2.59 -17.38
N TRP A 20 19.04 -2.44 -18.71
CA TRP A 20 18.25 -3.17 -19.71
C TRP A 20 18.49 -4.68 -19.60
N LEU A 21 19.74 -5.13 -19.57
CA LEU A 21 20.10 -6.54 -19.40
C LEU A 21 19.55 -7.11 -18.08
N TYR A 22 19.66 -6.36 -16.99
CA TYR A 22 19.10 -6.75 -15.69
C TYR A 22 17.57 -6.92 -15.75
N ASN A 23 16.84 -5.97 -16.32
CA ASN A 23 15.39 -6.06 -16.47
C ASN A 23 14.96 -7.18 -17.43
N SER A 24 15.68 -7.37 -18.53
CA SER A 24 15.44 -8.48 -19.47
C SER A 24 15.67 -9.84 -18.80
N GLN A 25 16.71 -9.96 -17.98
CA GLN A 25 17.00 -11.16 -17.19
C GLN A 25 15.87 -11.45 -16.18
N LEU A 26 15.38 -10.44 -15.47
CA LEU A 26 14.23 -10.59 -14.56
C LEU A 26 12.98 -11.06 -15.30
N PHE A 27 12.71 -10.51 -16.48
CA PHE A 27 11.59 -10.95 -17.32
C PHE A 27 11.70 -12.43 -17.72
N VAL A 28 12.91 -12.88 -18.09
CA VAL A 28 13.17 -14.30 -18.39
C VAL A 28 12.92 -15.18 -17.16
N TYR A 29 13.32 -14.75 -15.97
CA TYR A 29 13.05 -15.50 -14.72
C TYR A 29 11.55 -15.62 -14.43
N VAL A 30 10.79 -14.56 -14.66
CA VAL A 30 9.32 -14.60 -14.52
C VAL A 30 8.72 -15.60 -15.51
N LEU A 31 9.14 -15.57 -16.77
CA LEU A 31 8.66 -16.50 -17.81
C LEU A 31 8.97 -17.96 -17.45
N ILE A 32 10.19 -18.23 -16.98
CA ILE A 32 10.60 -19.56 -16.50
C ILE A 32 9.74 -19.97 -15.29
N GLY A 33 9.50 -19.07 -14.35
CA GLY A 33 8.66 -19.32 -13.18
C GLY A 33 7.25 -19.75 -13.56
N PHE A 34 6.60 -19.04 -14.49
CA PHE A 34 5.29 -19.45 -15.04
C PHE A 34 5.35 -20.80 -15.74
N SER A 35 6.39 -21.04 -16.54
CA SER A 35 6.60 -22.31 -17.23
C SER A 35 6.67 -23.48 -16.25
N ILE A 36 7.38 -23.30 -15.12
CA ILE A 36 7.50 -24.30 -14.05
C ILE A 36 6.13 -24.58 -13.43
N ILE A 37 5.37 -23.55 -13.07
CA ILE A 37 4.05 -23.73 -12.43
C ILE A 37 3.13 -24.56 -13.33
N ILE A 38 3.06 -24.20 -14.62
CA ILE A 38 2.18 -24.90 -15.57
C ILE A 38 2.73 -26.30 -15.87
N PHE A 39 4.04 -26.48 -16.02
CA PHE A 39 4.63 -27.80 -16.19
C PHE A 39 4.25 -28.77 -15.07
N PHE A 40 4.30 -28.32 -13.80
CA PHE A 40 3.92 -29.18 -12.67
C PHE A 40 2.42 -29.51 -12.66
N HIS A 41 1.57 -28.58 -13.09
CA HIS A 41 0.14 -28.84 -13.31
C HIS A 41 -0.07 -29.97 -14.32
N GLU A 42 0.51 -29.83 -15.52
CA GLU A 42 0.42 -30.83 -16.60
C GLU A 42 1.06 -32.17 -16.20
N LEU A 43 2.16 -32.12 -15.44
CA LEU A 43 2.83 -33.30 -14.92
C LEU A 43 1.89 -34.13 -14.02
N GLY A 44 1.01 -33.46 -13.26
CA GLY A 44 -0.01 -34.12 -12.46
C GLY A 44 -0.95 -34.97 -13.31
N HIS A 45 -1.58 -34.36 -14.33
CA HIS A 45 -2.45 -35.08 -15.26
C HIS A 45 -1.71 -36.22 -15.95
N PHE A 46 -0.50 -35.96 -16.44
CA PHE A 46 0.32 -36.94 -17.13
C PHE A 46 0.63 -38.18 -16.28
N LEU A 47 1.13 -37.98 -15.06
CA LEU A 47 1.51 -39.07 -14.17
C LEU A 47 0.28 -39.86 -13.72
N ALA A 48 -0.82 -39.19 -13.41
CA ALA A 48 -2.07 -39.85 -13.04
C ALA A 48 -2.64 -40.66 -14.21
N ALA A 49 -2.64 -40.11 -15.43
CA ALA A 49 -3.11 -40.79 -16.64
C ALA A 49 -2.31 -42.07 -16.90
N LYS A 50 -0.97 -41.98 -16.86
CA LYS A 50 -0.10 -43.16 -17.00
C LYS A 50 -0.35 -44.19 -15.90
N TRP A 51 -0.56 -43.75 -14.66
CA TRP A 51 -0.80 -44.64 -13.52
C TRP A 51 -2.11 -45.44 -13.65
N VAL A 52 -3.18 -44.81 -14.15
CA VAL A 52 -4.46 -45.52 -14.41
C VAL A 52 -4.53 -46.20 -15.78
N GLY A 53 -3.42 -46.20 -16.53
CA GLY A 53 -3.27 -46.87 -17.82
C GLY A 53 -3.89 -46.13 -19.01
N VAL A 54 -4.16 -44.84 -18.92
CA VAL A 54 -4.57 -44.01 -20.07
C VAL A 54 -3.35 -43.77 -20.96
N ARG A 55 -3.55 -43.93 -22.27
CA ARG A 55 -2.50 -43.64 -23.24
C ARG A 55 -2.36 -42.12 -23.39
N VAL A 56 -1.11 -41.65 -23.32
CA VAL A 56 -0.76 -40.25 -23.54
C VAL A 56 0.13 -40.17 -24.77
N ASP A 57 -0.33 -39.43 -25.77
CA ASP A 57 0.37 -39.28 -27.05
C ASP A 57 1.40 -38.16 -27.01
N ARG A 58 1.15 -37.12 -26.22
CA ARG A 58 2.03 -35.96 -26.16
C ARG A 58 2.06 -35.36 -24.76
N PHE A 59 3.26 -35.02 -24.31
CA PHE A 59 3.50 -34.17 -23.15
C PHE A 59 4.34 -32.99 -23.63
N ALA A 60 3.72 -31.82 -23.75
CA ALA A 60 4.33 -30.63 -24.31
C ALA A 60 4.47 -29.51 -23.28
N VAL A 61 5.59 -28.80 -23.33
CA VAL A 61 5.74 -27.51 -22.65
C VAL A 61 5.64 -26.42 -23.70
N GLY A 62 4.75 -25.45 -23.47
CA GLY A 62 4.50 -24.32 -24.36
C GLY A 62 3.39 -24.50 -25.39
N PHE A 63 3.17 -23.45 -26.20
CA PHE A 63 2.21 -23.39 -27.30
C PHE A 63 2.88 -23.19 -28.67
N GLY A 64 2.11 -23.47 -29.72
CA GLY A 64 2.54 -23.31 -31.12
C GLY A 64 3.23 -24.56 -31.70
N PRO A 65 4.02 -24.39 -32.77
CA PRO A 65 4.69 -25.51 -33.44
C PRO A 65 5.76 -26.14 -32.54
N ARG A 66 5.96 -27.45 -32.73
CA ARG A 66 7.01 -28.22 -32.06
C ARG A 66 8.38 -27.74 -32.52
N VAL A 67 9.22 -27.33 -31.57
CA VAL A 67 10.61 -26.94 -31.85
C VAL A 67 11.51 -28.17 -31.78
N CYS A 68 11.42 -28.90 -30.67
CA CYS A 68 12.19 -30.11 -30.44
C CYS A 68 11.47 -31.03 -29.46
N GLY A 69 11.91 -32.28 -29.38
CA GLY A 69 11.38 -33.22 -28.42
C GLY A 69 12.00 -34.60 -28.52
N TRP A 70 11.71 -35.41 -27.53
CA TRP A 70 12.21 -36.76 -27.36
C TRP A 70 11.08 -37.76 -27.34
N ARG A 71 11.30 -38.93 -27.94
CA ARG A 71 10.45 -40.11 -27.77
C ARG A 71 11.33 -41.33 -27.62
N SER A 72 10.96 -42.22 -26.70
CA SER A 72 11.66 -43.49 -26.52
C SER A 72 11.73 -44.27 -27.83
N GLY A 73 12.86 -44.90 -28.14
CA GLY A 73 13.10 -45.65 -29.40
C GLY A 73 13.37 -44.78 -30.64
N GLU A 74 12.77 -43.59 -30.74
CA GLU A 74 13.01 -42.64 -31.85
C GLU A 74 14.18 -41.68 -31.56
N GLY A 75 14.39 -41.32 -30.29
CA GLY A 75 15.41 -40.36 -29.86
C GLY A 75 14.94 -38.91 -29.93
N PHE A 76 15.89 -37.97 -30.02
CA PHE A 76 15.64 -36.53 -30.04
C PHE A 76 15.48 -36.02 -31.47
N THR A 77 14.41 -35.28 -31.75
CA THR A 77 14.11 -34.76 -33.09
C THR A 77 13.68 -33.29 -33.05
N PHE A 78 13.99 -32.53 -34.11
CA PHE A 78 13.61 -31.13 -34.29
C PHE A 78 12.44 -30.97 -35.28
N GLY A 79 11.68 -29.89 -35.13
CA GLY A 79 10.58 -29.53 -36.03
C GLY A 79 9.33 -30.38 -35.86
N SER A 80 8.45 -30.32 -36.86
CA SER A 80 7.18 -31.06 -36.89
C SER A 80 7.42 -32.57 -36.91
N ARG A 81 6.53 -33.30 -36.23
CA ARG A 81 6.56 -34.76 -36.16
C ARG A 81 5.25 -35.33 -36.72
N PRO A 82 5.29 -36.41 -37.53
CA PRO A 82 4.08 -37.09 -37.98
C PRO A 82 3.30 -37.68 -36.80
N ASP A 83 1.97 -37.59 -36.84
CA ASP A 83 1.13 -38.30 -35.88
C ASP A 83 1.05 -39.77 -36.29
N TYR A 84 1.55 -40.66 -35.42
CA TYR A 84 1.54 -42.10 -35.64
C TYR A 84 0.43 -42.75 -34.80
N ASN A 85 -0.27 -43.72 -35.38
CA ASN A 85 -1.19 -44.54 -34.61
C ASN A 85 -0.43 -45.57 -33.73
N ALA A 86 -1.16 -46.27 -32.85
CA ALA A 86 -0.55 -47.21 -31.90
C ALA A 86 0.26 -48.31 -32.59
N ALA A 87 -0.29 -48.86 -33.69
CA ALA A 87 0.29 -49.98 -34.41
C ALA A 87 1.58 -49.56 -35.14
N GLU A 88 1.62 -48.35 -35.68
CA GLU A 88 2.80 -47.77 -36.32
C GLU A 88 3.93 -47.53 -35.33
N LEU A 89 3.62 -46.98 -34.15
CA LEU A 89 4.60 -46.77 -33.08
C LEU A 89 5.20 -48.11 -32.63
N ALA A 90 4.36 -49.11 -32.42
CA ALA A 90 4.79 -50.46 -32.04
C ALA A 90 5.67 -51.11 -33.12
N ARG A 91 5.28 -51.05 -34.40
CA ARG A 91 6.07 -51.59 -35.52
C ARG A 91 7.46 -50.95 -35.64
N ARG A 92 7.57 -49.67 -35.29
CA ARG A 92 8.83 -48.92 -35.33
C ARG A 92 9.67 -49.09 -34.06
N GLY A 93 9.14 -49.75 -33.02
CA GLY A 93 9.79 -49.86 -31.71
C GLY A 93 9.83 -48.54 -30.94
N TYR A 94 8.92 -47.61 -31.24
CA TYR A 94 8.88 -46.29 -30.62
C TYR A 94 7.92 -46.27 -29.43
N GLY A 95 8.27 -45.50 -28.40
CA GLY A 95 7.39 -45.23 -27.26
C GLY A 95 6.19 -44.38 -27.66
N GLU A 96 5.10 -44.49 -26.91
CA GLU A 96 3.83 -43.84 -27.28
C GLU A 96 3.86 -42.31 -27.11
N THR A 97 4.60 -41.81 -26.12
CA THR A 97 4.57 -40.40 -25.72
C THR A 97 5.68 -39.60 -26.41
N ASP A 98 5.29 -38.49 -27.06
CA ASP A 98 6.20 -37.42 -27.48
C ASP A 98 6.36 -36.38 -26.37
N TYR A 99 7.57 -36.27 -25.81
CA TYR A 99 7.94 -35.23 -24.86
C TYR A 99 8.55 -34.05 -25.62
N CYS A 100 7.85 -32.93 -25.74
CA CYS A 100 8.31 -31.85 -26.62
C CYS A 100 8.24 -30.45 -26.04
N LEU A 101 9.10 -29.57 -26.56
CA LEU A 101 9.09 -28.14 -26.32
C LEU A 101 8.52 -27.45 -27.56
N LYS A 102 7.57 -26.55 -27.33
CA LYS A 102 6.96 -25.72 -28.38
C LYS A 102 7.54 -24.31 -28.37
N LEU A 103 7.32 -23.59 -29.47
CA LEU A 103 7.96 -22.29 -29.74
C LEU A 103 7.74 -21.26 -28.63
N LEU A 104 6.53 -21.16 -28.11
CA LEU A 104 6.20 -20.24 -27.04
C LEU A 104 6.26 -21.00 -25.71
N PRO A 105 7.23 -20.75 -24.82
CA PRO A 105 7.37 -21.48 -23.56
C PRO A 105 6.32 -21.08 -22.51
N VAL A 106 5.19 -20.52 -22.93
CA VAL A 106 4.07 -20.17 -22.05
C VAL A 106 3.09 -21.33 -22.13
N GLY A 107 2.72 -21.94 -21.01
CA GLY A 107 1.76 -23.04 -21.00
C GLY A 107 2.35 -24.44 -21.03
N GLY A 108 1.47 -25.43 -21.07
CA GLY A 108 1.78 -26.84 -21.21
C GLY A 108 0.55 -27.56 -21.75
N TYR A 109 0.74 -28.77 -22.25
CA TYR A 109 -0.33 -29.53 -22.89
C TYR A 109 -0.07 -31.02 -22.80
N VAL A 110 -0.99 -31.76 -22.18
CA VAL A 110 -1.02 -33.23 -22.20
C VAL A 110 -2.09 -33.70 -23.16
N LYS A 111 -1.70 -34.37 -24.25
CA LYS A 111 -2.66 -35.02 -25.15
C LYS A 111 -2.96 -36.43 -24.67
N MET A 112 -4.13 -36.61 -24.05
CA MET A 112 -4.63 -37.93 -23.64
C MET A 112 -5.54 -38.51 -24.73
N LEU A 113 -5.38 -39.81 -25.00
CA LEU A 113 -6.20 -40.51 -25.98
C LEU A 113 -7.68 -40.45 -25.55
N GLY A 114 -8.56 -39.94 -26.41
CA GLY A 114 -10.01 -39.93 -26.17
C GLY A 114 -10.52 -38.87 -25.20
N GLU A 115 -9.71 -37.89 -24.80
CA GLU A 115 -10.17 -36.68 -24.08
C GLU A 115 -10.69 -35.62 -25.08
N ASP A 116 -9.88 -35.30 -26.09
CA ASP A 116 -10.20 -34.30 -27.14
C ASP A 116 -10.44 -34.94 -28.53
N ASP A 117 -10.25 -36.25 -28.66
CA ASP A 117 -10.30 -36.93 -29.96
C ASP A 117 -11.75 -37.30 -30.32
N VAL A 118 -12.40 -36.41 -31.06
CA VAL A 118 -13.57 -36.75 -31.88
C VAL A 118 -13.06 -37.26 -33.22
N ILE A 119 -13.23 -38.55 -33.48
CA ILE A 119 -12.99 -39.14 -34.79
C ILE A 119 -14.20 -38.77 -35.65
N ILE A 120 -13.99 -37.95 -36.66
CA ILE A 120 -15.00 -37.69 -37.69
C ILE A 120 -14.80 -38.78 -38.74
N ASP A 121 -15.82 -39.62 -38.91
CA ASP A 121 -15.85 -40.63 -39.96
C ASP A 121 -15.92 -39.89 -41.32
N ASP A 122 -14.85 -39.96 -42.11
CA ASP A 122 -14.69 -39.19 -43.36
C ASP A 122 -15.77 -39.51 -44.41
N ASP A 123 -16.42 -40.67 -44.31
CA ASP A 123 -17.45 -41.13 -45.24
C ASP A 123 -18.88 -40.76 -44.80
N THR A 124 -19.13 -40.67 -43.48
CA THR A 124 -20.47 -40.45 -42.92
C THR A 124 -20.64 -39.12 -42.18
N GLY A 125 -19.54 -38.42 -41.87
CA GLY A 125 -19.53 -37.20 -41.07
C GLY A 125 -19.90 -37.43 -39.60
N GLU A 126 -20.05 -38.68 -39.16
CA GLU A 126 -20.41 -39.01 -37.78
C GLU A 126 -19.22 -38.82 -36.84
N MET A 127 -19.47 -38.15 -35.71
CA MET A 127 -18.53 -37.96 -34.63
C MET A 127 -18.54 -39.18 -33.70
N ARG A 128 -17.45 -39.97 -33.69
CA ARG A 128 -17.26 -41.13 -32.82
C ARG A 128 -16.07 -40.92 -31.87
N LEU A 129 -16.16 -41.47 -30.68
CA LEU A 129 -15.05 -41.48 -29.71
C LEU A 129 -14.16 -42.70 -29.97
N SER A 130 -12.90 -42.66 -29.52
CA SER A 130 -11.98 -43.80 -29.66
C SER A 130 -12.47 -45.03 -28.90
N ASP A 131 -12.49 -46.18 -29.56
CA ASP A 131 -12.82 -47.49 -28.95
C ASP A 131 -11.61 -48.14 -28.24
N ASP A 132 -10.45 -47.48 -28.14
CA ASP A 132 -9.29 -48.05 -27.43
C ASP A 132 -9.63 -48.20 -25.92
N PRO A 133 -9.41 -49.38 -25.31
CA PRO A 133 -9.63 -49.57 -23.87
C PRO A 133 -8.77 -48.65 -22.98
N ARG A 134 -7.70 -48.08 -23.53
CA ARG A 134 -6.80 -47.13 -22.87
C ARG A 134 -7.17 -45.67 -23.16
N ALA A 135 -8.27 -45.42 -23.87
CA ALA A 135 -8.83 -44.09 -24.00
C ALA A 135 -9.35 -43.59 -22.64
N PHE A 136 -9.27 -42.28 -22.42
CA PHE A 136 -9.74 -41.63 -21.20
C PHE A 136 -11.21 -41.92 -20.94
N THR A 137 -12.07 -41.76 -21.94
CA THR A 137 -13.53 -42.03 -21.89
C THR A 137 -13.87 -43.48 -21.57
N SER A 138 -13.01 -44.42 -21.96
CA SER A 138 -13.16 -45.87 -21.67
C SER A 138 -12.87 -46.23 -20.22
N ARG A 139 -12.23 -45.34 -19.44
CA ARG A 139 -11.91 -45.61 -18.03
C ARG A 139 -13.11 -45.38 -17.09
N PRO A 140 -13.22 -46.17 -15.99
CA PRO A 140 -14.18 -45.92 -14.93
C PRO A 140 -14.13 -44.47 -14.44
N VAL A 141 -15.28 -43.89 -14.13
CA VAL A 141 -15.43 -42.48 -13.73
C VAL A 141 -14.47 -42.11 -12.59
N GLY A 142 -14.30 -42.97 -11.59
CA GLY A 142 -13.37 -42.72 -10.48
C GLY A 142 -11.91 -42.58 -10.91
N GLN A 143 -11.46 -43.34 -11.92
CA GLN A 143 -10.10 -43.21 -12.46
C GLN A 143 -9.94 -41.92 -13.24
N ARG A 144 -10.94 -41.54 -14.05
CA ARG A 144 -10.96 -40.23 -14.74
C ARG A 144 -10.93 -39.07 -13.75
N MET A 145 -11.71 -39.13 -12.68
CA MET A 145 -11.72 -38.10 -11.63
C MET A 145 -10.33 -37.92 -11.00
N ILE A 146 -9.58 -39.01 -10.76
CA ILE A 146 -8.20 -38.93 -10.24
C ILE A 146 -7.32 -38.16 -11.22
N VAL A 147 -7.35 -38.51 -12.51
CA VAL A 147 -6.55 -37.82 -13.54
C VAL A 147 -6.86 -36.33 -13.60
N VAL A 148 -8.14 -35.96 -13.60
CA VAL A 148 -8.58 -34.55 -13.64
C VAL A 148 -8.19 -33.79 -12.38
N SER A 149 -8.28 -34.40 -11.20
CA SER A 149 -7.86 -33.72 -9.95
C SER A 149 -6.34 -33.59 -9.81
N ALA A 150 -5.56 -34.37 -10.55
CA ALA A 150 -4.12 -34.48 -10.34
C ALA A 150 -3.37 -33.16 -10.63
N GLY A 151 -3.80 -32.39 -11.64
CA GLY A 151 -3.19 -31.09 -11.92
C GLY A 151 -3.37 -30.09 -10.77
N VAL A 152 -4.56 -30.02 -10.17
CA VAL A 152 -4.83 -29.20 -8.98
C VAL A 152 -3.97 -29.64 -7.79
N VAL A 153 -3.90 -30.95 -7.53
CA VAL A 153 -3.10 -31.50 -6.43
C VAL A 153 -1.62 -31.20 -6.61
N PHE A 154 -1.07 -31.35 -7.81
CA PHE A 154 0.35 -31.10 -8.08
C PHE A 154 0.74 -29.62 -7.92
N ASN A 155 -0.16 -28.68 -8.24
CA ASN A 155 0.07 -27.28 -7.94
C ASN A 155 0.13 -27.01 -6.43
N LEU A 156 -0.78 -27.60 -5.64
CA LEU A 156 -0.71 -27.48 -4.19
C LEU A 156 0.57 -28.11 -3.61
N LEU A 157 1.02 -29.25 -4.15
CA LEU A 157 2.29 -29.87 -3.77
C LEU A 157 3.50 -29.01 -4.12
N LEU A 158 3.53 -28.44 -5.34
CA LEU A 158 4.57 -27.50 -5.75
C LEU A 158 4.63 -26.31 -4.79
N ALA A 159 3.48 -25.74 -4.43
CA ALA A 159 3.42 -24.64 -3.48
C ALA A 159 3.99 -25.01 -2.10
N VAL A 160 3.69 -26.21 -1.58
CA VAL A 160 4.30 -26.71 -0.33
C VAL A 160 5.81 -26.81 -0.45
N VAL A 161 6.32 -27.35 -1.56
CA VAL A 161 7.77 -27.46 -1.81
C VAL A 161 8.41 -26.07 -1.85
N LEU A 162 7.87 -25.14 -2.65
CA LEU A 162 8.38 -23.78 -2.76
C LEU A 162 8.38 -23.06 -1.41
N LEU A 163 7.29 -23.17 -0.64
CA LEU A 163 7.20 -22.55 0.69
C LEU A 163 8.14 -23.20 1.71
N THR A 164 8.42 -24.49 1.57
CA THR A 164 9.44 -25.17 2.40
C THR A 164 10.80 -24.49 2.19
N TRP A 165 11.20 -24.24 0.95
CA TRP A 165 12.44 -23.52 0.65
C TRP A 165 12.42 -22.08 1.16
N VAL A 166 11.28 -21.39 1.02
CA VAL A 166 11.10 -20.03 1.57
C VAL A 166 11.32 -19.99 3.08
N TYR A 167 10.73 -20.91 3.84
CA TYR A 167 10.87 -20.93 5.30
C TYR A 167 12.22 -21.51 5.76
N LEU A 168 12.89 -22.32 4.95
CA LEU A 168 14.29 -22.70 5.19
C LEU A 168 15.23 -21.51 5.03
N ALA A 169 15.06 -20.72 3.97
CA ALA A 169 15.85 -19.52 3.71
C ALA A 169 15.53 -18.37 4.70
N GLY A 170 14.31 -18.35 5.23
CA GLY A 170 13.82 -17.28 6.11
C GLY A 170 13.17 -16.16 5.31
N LYS A 171 11.90 -15.87 5.62
CA LYS A 171 11.13 -14.82 4.95
C LYS A 171 10.99 -13.60 5.85
N SER A 172 11.43 -12.43 5.38
CA SER A 172 11.22 -11.17 6.07
C SER A 172 9.79 -10.68 5.85
N VAL A 173 9.00 -10.57 6.91
CA VAL A 173 7.64 -10.01 6.84
C VAL A 173 7.49 -8.84 7.80
N ILE A 174 6.55 -7.94 7.53
CA ILE A 174 6.16 -6.89 8.49
C ILE A 174 5.55 -7.60 9.70
N ALA A 175 6.03 -7.27 10.89
CA ALA A 175 5.60 -7.86 12.14
C ALA A 175 4.12 -7.50 12.43
N PRO A 176 3.31 -8.42 12.98
CA PRO A 176 1.92 -8.16 13.31
C PRO A 176 1.80 -7.34 14.61
N VAL A 177 2.52 -6.23 14.69
CA VAL A 177 2.61 -5.39 15.87
C VAL A 177 1.89 -4.08 15.60
N VAL A 178 1.01 -3.72 16.52
CA VAL A 178 0.18 -2.52 16.44
C VAL A 178 1.06 -1.26 16.54
N GLY A 179 0.94 -0.38 15.54
CA GLY A 179 1.58 0.94 15.54
C GLY A 179 0.79 1.99 16.34
N PRO A 180 1.10 3.28 16.18
CA PRO A 180 0.34 4.35 16.83
C PRO A 180 -1.12 4.37 16.34
N ILE A 181 -2.08 4.19 17.23
CA ILE A 181 -3.51 4.27 16.90
C ILE A 181 -4.00 5.71 17.11
N MET A 182 -4.70 6.25 16.11
CA MET A 182 -5.28 7.59 16.20
C MET A 182 -6.51 7.59 17.13
N PRO A 183 -6.72 8.60 17.98
CA PRO A 183 -7.83 8.60 18.94
C PRO A 183 -9.25 8.71 18.36
N ASP A 184 -9.39 9.10 17.11
CA ASP A 184 -10.64 9.04 16.37
C ASP A 184 -10.92 7.64 15.79
N SER A 185 -9.96 6.71 15.87
CA SER A 185 -10.16 5.32 15.48
C SER A 185 -11.03 4.58 16.50
N PRO A 186 -12.05 3.82 16.06
CA PRO A 186 -12.85 2.92 16.90
C PRO A 186 -12.05 1.82 17.59
N VAL A 187 -10.80 1.59 17.17
CA VAL A 187 -9.85 0.63 17.78
C VAL A 187 -9.12 1.24 18.98
N TYR A 188 -9.18 2.56 19.13
CA TYR A 188 -8.49 3.29 20.19
C TYR A 188 -8.96 2.84 21.58
N GLY A 189 -8.01 2.68 22.50
CA GLY A 189 -8.27 2.20 23.86
C GLY A 189 -8.57 0.70 23.96
N LYS A 190 -8.84 0.02 22.83
CA LYS A 190 -9.00 -1.44 22.77
C LYS A 190 -7.64 -2.12 22.55
N LEU A 191 -6.92 -1.70 21.52
CA LEU A 191 -5.55 -2.10 21.25
C LEU A 191 -4.59 -0.99 21.66
N LEU A 192 -3.39 -1.37 22.11
CA LEU A 192 -2.34 -0.43 22.46
C LEU A 192 -1.16 -0.55 21.47
N PRO A 193 -0.46 0.55 21.16
CA PRO A 193 0.78 0.49 20.40
C PRO A 193 1.76 -0.50 21.05
N GLY A 194 2.37 -1.37 20.24
CA GLY A 194 3.26 -2.44 20.71
C GLY A 194 2.57 -3.78 20.95
N ASP A 195 1.24 -3.85 21.00
CA ASP A 195 0.52 -5.13 21.05
C ASP A 195 0.89 -6.00 19.85
N GLU A 196 1.29 -7.24 20.08
CA GLU A 196 1.54 -8.24 19.03
C GLU A 196 0.26 -9.04 18.80
N ILE A 197 -0.36 -8.90 17.63
CA ILE A 197 -1.55 -9.64 17.24
C ILE A 197 -1.14 -11.07 16.88
N VAL A 198 -1.64 -12.04 17.66
CA VAL A 198 -1.32 -13.47 17.51
C VAL A 198 -2.41 -14.22 16.75
N SER A 199 -3.66 -13.78 16.88
CA SER A 199 -4.78 -14.34 16.10
C SER A 199 -5.94 -13.37 15.94
N ILE A 200 -6.69 -13.53 14.84
CA ILE A 200 -7.94 -12.82 14.55
C ILE A 200 -9.00 -13.87 14.22
N ASP A 201 -10.14 -13.87 14.93
CA ASP A 201 -11.22 -14.85 14.83
C ASP A 201 -10.74 -16.30 14.85
N GLY A 202 -9.78 -16.59 15.72
CA GLY A 202 -9.14 -17.90 15.85
C GLY A 202 -8.15 -18.27 14.75
N ARG A 203 -8.01 -17.47 13.68
CA ARG A 203 -6.95 -17.62 12.67
C ARG A 203 -5.65 -17.06 13.19
N ARG A 204 -4.56 -17.82 13.03
CA ARG A 204 -3.22 -17.39 13.43
C ARG A 204 -2.73 -16.24 12.54
N VAL A 205 -2.11 -15.26 13.16
CA VAL A 205 -1.47 -14.11 12.49
C VAL A 205 0.04 -14.27 12.64
N ARG A 206 0.80 -14.15 11.53
CA ARG A 206 2.27 -14.23 11.49
C ARG A 206 2.91 -12.96 10.94
N SER A 207 2.14 -12.16 10.23
CA SER A 207 2.55 -10.92 9.59
C SER A 207 1.45 -9.88 9.65
N PHE A 208 1.82 -8.61 9.45
CA PHE A 208 0.85 -7.53 9.38
C PHE A 208 -0.12 -7.67 8.19
N LYS A 209 0.32 -8.36 7.10
CA LYS A 209 -0.58 -8.72 6.00
C LYS A 209 -1.76 -9.57 6.49
N ASP A 210 -1.53 -10.50 7.41
CA ASP A 210 -2.59 -11.36 7.95
C ASP A 210 -3.57 -10.55 8.81
N VAL A 211 -3.10 -9.45 9.43
CA VAL A 211 -3.96 -8.50 10.17
C VAL A 211 -4.91 -7.78 9.21
N ILE A 212 -4.38 -7.27 8.10
CA ILE A 212 -5.18 -6.59 7.07
C ILE A 212 -6.22 -7.56 6.50
N ILE A 213 -5.80 -8.76 6.12
CA ILE A 213 -6.69 -9.80 5.57
C ILE A 213 -7.75 -10.21 6.61
N GLY A 214 -7.37 -10.40 7.87
CA GLY A 214 -8.30 -10.70 8.95
C GLY A 214 -9.38 -9.63 9.11
N GLY A 215 -9.02 -8.36 8.96
CA GLY A 215 -9.99 -7.25 8.95
C GLY A 215 -10.90 -7.22 7.72
N ILE A 216 -10.40 -7.61 6.53
CA ILE A 216 -11.19 -7.64 5.28
C ILE A 216 -12.18 -8.81 5.26
N VAL A 217 -11.74 -9.99 5.69
CA VAL A 217 -12.56 -11.20 5.69
C VAL A 217 -13.49 -11.25 6.91
N GLY A 218 -13.13 -10.52 7.96
CA GLY A 218 -13.94 -10.33 9.16
C GLY A 218 -15.29 -9.67 8.89
N GLY A 219 -16.15 -9.72 9.91
CA GLY A 219 -17.45 -9.05 9.88
C GLY A 219 -17.37 -7.58 10.33
N ASP A 220 -18.44 -7.10 10.94
CA ASP A 220 -18.49 -5.75 11.50
C ASP A 220 -17.49 -5.56 12.65
N GLU A 221 -17.16 -6.65 13.34
CA GLU A 221 -16.17 -6.72 14.41
C GLU A 221 -15.39 -8.03 14.28
N VAL A 222 -14.18 -8.04 14.79
CA VAL A 222 -13.29 -9.21 14.85
C VAL A 222 -12.77 -9.41 16.26
N ARG A 223 -12.58 -10.68 16.66
CA ARG A 223 -11.99 -11.04 17.95
C ARG A 223 -10.49 -11.22 17.80
N VAL A 224 -9.71 -10.44 18.54
CA VAL A 224 -8.25 -10.40 18.43
C VAL A 224 -7.62 -10.93 19.72
N ARG A 225 -6.66 -11.86 19.60
CA ARG A 225 -5.74 -12.17 20.70
C ARG A 225 -4.45 -11.43 20.50
N VAL A 226 -3.99 -10.80 21.57
CA VAL A 226 -2.76 -10.03 21.57
C VAL A 226 -1.82 -10.48 22.68
N LYS A 227 -0.52 -10.38 22.42
CA LYS A 227 0.48 -10.30 23.47
C LYS A 227 0.78 -8.85 23.76
N ARG A 228 0.67 -8.46 25.02
CA ARG A 228 1.05 -7.15 25.53
C ARG A 228 2.28 -7.32 26.41
N ASP A 229 3.34 -6.57 26.10
CA ASP A 229 4.63 -6.70 26.78
C ASP A 229 5.17 -8.14 26.80
N GLY A 230 4.91 -8.90 25.72
CA GLY A 230 5.31 -10.30 25.57
C GLY A 230 4.39 -11.32 26.26
N VAL A 231 3.44 -10.88 27.09
CA VAL A 231 2.48 -11.75 27.78
C VAL A 231 1.19 -11.85 26.99
N LEU A 232 0.76 -13.07 26.69
CA LEU A 232 -0.54 -13.32 26.03
C LEU A 232 -1.66 -12.92 26.98
N LEU A 233 -2.52 -11.99 26.55
CA LEU A 233 -3.70 -11.63 27.34
C LEU A 233 -4.67 -12.82 27.44
N PRO A 234 -5.36 -13.00 28.58
CA PRO A 234 -6.25 -14.13 28.80
C PRO A 234 -7.52 -14.06 27.92
N ASP A 235 -8.04 -12.86 27.68
CA ASP A 235 -9.28 -12.62 26.96
C ASP A 235 -9.05 -12.13 25.52
N GLU A 236 -10.00 -12.45 24.64
CA GLU A 236 -10.05 -11.89 23.28
C GLU A 236 -10.61 -10.47 23.31
N ILE A 237 -10.00 -9.56 22.54
CA ILE A 237 -10.42 -8.17 22.42
C ILE A 237 -11.32 -8.06 21.17
N VAL A 238 -12.54 -7.54 21.33
CA VAL A 238 -13.46 -7.29 20.22
C VAL A 238 -13.14 -5.94 19.59
N VAL A 239 -12.69 -5.95 18.34
CA VAL A 239 -12.24 -4.78 17.61
C VAL A 239 -13.15 -4.54 16.39
N PRO A 240 -13.75 -3.35 16.25
CA PRO A 240 -14.60 -3.02 15.12
C PRO A 240 -13.79 -2.85 13.82
N THR A 241 -14.43 -3.16 12.69
CA THR A 241 -13.89 -2.86 11.36
C THR A 241 -14.54 -1.60 10.79
N GLU A 242 -13.77 -0.82 10.03
CA GLU A 242 -14.22 0.41 9.39
C GLU A 242 -14.20 0.30 7.88
N PHE A 243 -15.18 0.92 7.21
CA PHE A 243 -15.14 1.07 5.76
C PHE A 243 -14.07 2.09 5.37
N ASN A 244 -13.02 1.64 4.69
CA ASN A 244 -12.00 2.49 4.14
C ASN A 244 -12.43 2.94 2.73
N PRO A 245 -12.73 4.25 2.50
CA PRO A 245 -13.20 4.73 1.21
C PRO A 245 -12.15 4.63 0.09
N ALA A 246 -10.86 4.68 0.42
CA ALA A 246 -9.79 4.54 -0.57
C ALA A 246 -9.67 3.08 -1.05
N ALA A 247 -9.75 2.13 -0.11
CA ALA A 247 -9.72 0.70 -0.43
C ALA A 247 -11.07 0.16 -0.90
N GLN A 248 -12.18 0.88 -0.67
CA GLN A 248 -13.57 0.42 -0.90
C GLN A 248 -13.89 -0.90 -0.18
N LEU A 249 -13.25 -1.13 0.97
CA LEU A 249 -13.32 -2.36 1.75
C LEU A 249 -13.38 -2.04 3.24
N ARG A 250 -13.99 -2.93 4.02
CA ARG A 250 -13.88 -2.89 5.48
C ARG A 250 -12.51 -3.41 5.91
N VAL A 251 -11.88 -2.73 6.87
CA VAL A 251 -10.55 -3.06 7.38
C VAL A 251 -10.48 -2.73 8.88
N LEU A 252 -9.49 -3.29 9.58
CA LEU A 252 -9.22 -2.93 10.98
C LEU A 252 -8.65 -1.51 11.13
N ASN A 253 -8.15 -0.93 10.04
CA ASN A 253 -7.64 0.44 9.94
C ASN A 253 -6.57 0.81 11.01
N ILE A 254 -5.68 -0.13 11.34
CA ILE A 254 -4.54 0.10 12.23
C ILE A 254 -3.22 0.14 11.44
N PRO A 255 -2.27 1.03 11.78
CA PRO A 255 -0.96 1.05 11.16
C PRO A 255 -0.02 0.01 11.78
N PRO A 256 0.98 -0.49 11.03
CA PRO A 256 2.03 -1.32 11.60
C PRO A 256 2.97 -0.52 12.51
N ALA A 257 3.57 -1.20 13.48
CA ALA A 257 4.66 -0.61 14.24
C ALA A 257 5.87 -0.31 13.35
N ILE A 258 6.39 0.90 13.48
CA ILE A 258 7.65 1.30 12.86
C ILE A 258 8.84 0.86 13.73
N SER A 259 9.96 0.58 13.08
CA SER A 259 11.21 0.22 13.74
C SER A 259 11.95 1.48 14.24
N LEU A 260 12.99 1.27 15.04
CA LEU A 260 13.95 2.32 15.41
C LEU A 260 15.04 2.52 14.33
N ARG A 261 15.02 1.73 13.25
CA ARG A 261 16.00 1.83 12.14
C ARG A 261 15.52 2.82 11.09
N LEU A 262 16.41 3.67 10.60
CA LEU A 262 16.09 4.67 9.58
C LEU A 262 16.09 4.07 8.17
N ALA A 263 15.03 4.38 7.39
CA ALA A 263 14.87 3.97 6.00
C ALA A 263 15.57 4.93 5.01
N LYS A 264 15.76 6.19 5.40
CA LYS A 264 16.39 7.26 4.62
C LYS A 264 17.29 8.11 5.51
N ASP A 265 18.19 8.87 4.89
CA ASP A 265 18.95 9.90 5.60
C ASP A 265 18.00 10.92 6.21
N GLY A 266 18.31 11.38 7.43
CA GLY A 266 17.59 12.49 8.03
C GLY A 266 18.08 13.81 7.43
N ARG A 267 17.23 14.84 7.46
CA ARG A 267 17.65 16.16 7.00
C ARG A 267 18.76 16.69 7.93
N PRO A 268 19.86 17.24 7.38
CA PRO A 268 20.91 17.81 8.20
C PRO A 268 20.42 18.97 9.05
N VAL A 269 20.95 19.08 10.27
CA VAL A 269 20.78 20.25 11.14
C VAL A 269 22.08 21.04 11.09
N ASP A 270 22.01 22.33 10.77
CA ASP A 270 23.19 23.19 10.55
C ASP A 270 24.24 23.06 11.67
N GLY A 271 25.47 22.66 11.28
CA GLY A 271 26.61 22.51 12.18
C GLY A 271 26.55 21.28 13.11
N LEU A 272 25.53 20.42 13.00
CA LEU A 272 25.34 19.25 13.85
C LEU A 272 25.40 17.93 13.07
N PRO A 273 25.84 16.82 13.70
CA PRO A 273 25.86 15.52 13.05
C PRO A 273 24.46 15.06 12.62
N ALA A 274 24.32 14.65 11.36
CA ALA A 274 23.05 14.20 10.78
C ALA A 274 22.84 12.69 10.93
N LEU A 275 21.56 12.31 10.94
CA LEU A 275 21.10 10.94 10.84
C LEU A 275 21.31 10.37 9.43
N LYS A 276 21.66 9.09 9.35
CA LYS A 276 21.91 8.37 8.09
C LYS A 276 20.99 7.16 7.96
N LYS A 277 20.69 6.78 6.73
CA LYS A 277 20.00 5.55 6.39
C LYS A 277 20.70 4.36 7.06
N GLY A 278 19.91 3.50 7.69
CA GLY A 278 20.40 2.32 8.40
C GLY A 278 20.79 2.56 9.86
N ASP A 279 20.89 3.81 10.33
CA ASP A 279 21.07 4.11 11.75
C ASP A 279 19.95 3.49 12.59
N VAL A 280 20.29 2.98 13.78
CA VAL A 280 19.32 2.46 14.75
C VAL A 280 19.26 3.38 15.96
N LEU A 281 18.12 4.02 16.20
CA LEU A 281 17.91 4.89 17.35
C LEU A 281 17.95 4.08 18.65
N THR A 282 18.72 4.54 19.63
CA THR A 282 18.87 3.90 20.95
C THR A 282 18.49 4.82 22.10
N HIS A 283 18.71 6.13 21.95
CA HIS A 283 18.36 7.12 22.96
C HIS A 283 17.79 8.40 22.33
N VAL A 284 16.94 9.09 23.09
CA VAL A 284 16.48 10.45 22.80
C VAL A 284 16.71 11.32 24.03
N GLU A 285 17.37 12.46 23.85
CA GLU A 285 17.78 13.35 24.94
C GLU A 285 18.52 12.62 26.09
N GLY A 286 19.35 11.64 25.72
CA GLY A 286 20.13 10.82 26.66
C GLY A 286 19.32 9.74 27.40
N ARG A 287 18.01 9.62 27.15
CA ARG A 287 17.15 8.57 27.72
C ARG A 287 17.06 7.39 26.76
N PRO A 288 17.22 6.13 27.24
CA PRO A 288 17.07 4.96 26.38
C PRO A 288 15.63 4.86 25.89
N ILE A 289 15.44 4.48 24.63
CA ILE A 289 14.12 4.30 24.02
C ILE A 289 13.87 2.86 23.62
N ARG A 290 12.59 2.45 23.63
CA ARG A 290 12.15 1.13 23.17
C ARG A 290 11.24 1.21 21.95
N SER A 291 10.65 2.37 21.72
CA SER A 291 9.73 2.60 20.62
C SER A 291 9.86 4.01 20.06
N MET A 292 9.37 4.19 18.83
CA MET A 292 9.26 5.52 18.23
C MET A 292 8.28 6.44 18.98
N MET A 293 7.43 5.91 19.87
CA MET A 293 6.53 6.75 20.67
C MET A 293 7.30 7.69 21.60
N GLU A 294 8.36 7.20 22.22
CA GLU A 294 9.22 7.99 23.10
C GLU A 294 9.99 9.07 22.31
N VAL A 295 10.30 8.79 21.05
CA VAL A 295 10.88 9.77 20.13
C VAL A 295 9.83 10.85 19.80
N TYR A 296 8.61 10.47 19.44
CA TYR A 296 7.54 11.43 19.17
C TYR A 296 7.24 12.33 20.37
N ASP A 297 7.20 11.76 21.58
CA ASP A 297 7.00 12.53 22.82
C ASP A 297 8.13 13.56 23.04
N ALA A 298 9.38 13.19 22.77
CA ALA A 298 10.51 14.11 22.87
C ALA A 298 10.47 15.24 21.83
N PHE A 299 10.08 14.92 20.60
CA PHE A 299 9.87 15.93 19.56
C PHE A 299 8.71 16.88 19.90
N ALA A 300 7.62 16.36 20.45
CA ALA A 300 6.50 17.16 20.93
C ALA A 300 6.88 18.10 22.08
N ALA A 301 7.80 17.69 22.94
CA ALA A 301 8.31 18.48 24.06
C ALA A 301 9.47 19.43 23.71
N SER A 302 9.91 19.47 22.45
CA SER A 302 11.13 20.19 22.04
C SER A 302 10.94 21.71 21.81
N ASP A 303 9.70 22.20 21.74
CA ASP A 303 9.37 23.59 21.40
C ASP A 303 10.02 24.10 20.09
N GLY A 304 10.18 23.20 19.12
CA GLY A 304 10.80 23.51 17.83
C GLY A 304 12.33 23.49 17.83
N LYS A 305 12.96 23.15 18.96
CA LYS A 305 14.42 23.05 19.07
C LYS A 305 14.90 21.71 18.49
N PRO A 306 16.12 21.64 17.92
CA PRO A 306 16.71 20.36 17.53
C PRO A 306 16.74 19.38 18.70
N VAL A 307 16.34 18.15 18.43
CA VAL A 307 16.33 17.04 19.40
C VAL A 307 17.61 16.22 19.21
N ARG A 308 18.29 15.93 20.32
CA ARG A 308 19.48 15.06 20.35
C ARG A 308 19.06 13.59 20.38
N LEU A 309 19.63 12.84 19.45
CA LEU A 309 19.40 11.41 19.28
C LEU A 309 20.73 10.67 19.37
N THR A 310 20.71 9.47 19.92
CA THR A 310 21.87 8.56 19.89
C THR A 310 21.52 7.38 19.00
N VAL A 311 22.37 7.10 18.03
CA VAL A 311 22.20 6.00 17.08
C VAL A 311 23.34 5.00 17.18
N GLU A 312 23.03 3.74 16.91
CA GLU A 312 24.02 2.75 16.49
C GLU A 312 24.17 2.81 14.97
N ARG A 313 25.39 3.10 14.53
CA ARG A 313 25.75 3.24 13.12
C ARG A 313 26.74 2.15 12.72
N THR A 314 26.35 1.33 11.76
CA THR A 314 27.22 0.35 11.11
C THR A 314 28.10 1.04 10.08
N ASP A 315 29.37 0.62 9.97
CA ASP A 315 30.28 1.12 8.95
C ASP A 315 29.91 0.54 7.58
N PRO A 316 29.56 1.36 6.56
CA PRO A 316 29.20 0.86 5.25
C PRO A 316 30.34 0.09 4.58
N ASP A 317 31.60 0.47 4.85
CA ASP A 317 32.79 -0.11 4.25
C ASP A 317 33.26 -1.36 5.01
N ASN A 318 32.75 -1.56 6.24
CA ASN A 318 33.01 -2.75 7.05
C ASN A 318 31.76 -3.16 7.86
N PRO A 319 30.77 -3.82 7.22
CA PRO A 319 29.50 -4.18 7.86
C PRO A 319 29.64 -5.14 9.05
N ASP A 320 30.74 -5.90 9.11
CA ASP A 320 31.03 -6.86 10.18
C ASP A 320 31.64 -6.21 11.44
N ALA A 321 32.06 -4.94 11.35
CA ALA A 321 32.53 -4.20 12.51
C ALA A 321 31.36 -3.91 13.49
N PRO A 322 31.63 -3.92 14.80
CA PRO A 322 30.60 -3.58 15.78
C PRO A 322 30.07 -2.15 15.53
N PRO A 323 28.73 -1.94 15.62
CA PRO A 323 28.15 -0.62 15.43
C PRO A 323 28.74 0.42 16.38
N LYS A 324 28.99 1.63 15.88
CA LYS A 324 29.47 2.75 16.69
C LYS A 324 28.28 3.54 17.21
N SER A 325 28.35 3.94 18.47
CA SER A 325 27.40 4.91 19.02
C SER A 325 27.76 6.31 18.53
N VAL A 326 26.79 6.99 17.91
CA VAL A 326 26.95 8.33 17.33
C VAL A 326 25.84 9.23 17.84
N GLU A 327 26.18 10.41 18.33
CA GLU A 327 25.20 11.46 18.61
C GLU A 327 24.82 12.16 17.30
N CYS A 328 23.52 12.33 17.07
CA CYS A 328 22.93 12.97 15.91
C CYS A 328 21.83 13.92 16.35
N TYR A 329 21.42 14.80 15.45
CA TYR A 329 20.38 15.78 15.71
C TYR A 329 19.36 15.79 14.57
N ALA A 330 18.11 16.03 14.93
CA ALA A 330 17.01 16.19 13.99
C ALA A 330 16.10 17.33 14.45
N ARG A 331 15.48 18.03 13.51
CA ARG A 331 14.57 19.13 13.82
C ARG A 331 13.13 18.61 13.84
N PRO A 332 12.31 19.05 14.79
CA PRO A 332 10.89 18.80 14.72
C PRO A 332 10.26 19.60 13.58
N VAL A 333 9.28 19.00 12.92
CA VAL A 333 8.49 19.67 11.90
C VAL A 333 7.29 20.38 12.54
N LEU A 334 7.10 21.66 12.19
CA LEU A 334 5.94 22.43 12.62
C LEU A 334 4.70 21.94 11.88
N ARG A 335 3.74 21.39 12.62
CA ARG A 335 2.40 21.07 12.14
C ARG A 335 1.43 22.20 12.44
N VAL A 336 0.64 22.57 11.43
CA VAL A 336 -0.54 23.42 11.56
C VAL A 336 -1.74 22.63 11.05
N ALA A 337 -2.61 22.19 11.95
CA ALA A 337 -3.81 21.44 11.60
C ALA A 337 -4.92 22.36 11.05
N PRO A 338 -5.79 21.86 10.14
CA PRO A 338 -6.95 22.60 9.64
C PRO A 338 -7.85 23.12 10.75
N SER A 339 -8.46 24.30 10.55
CA SER A 339 -9.40 24.93 11.48
C SER A 339 -10.87 24.70 11.12
N ALA A 340 -11.14 24.22 9.91
CA ALA A 340 -12.48 23.95 9.40
C ALA A 340 -13.04 22.62 9.92
N LEU A 341 -14.31 22.62 10.33
CA LEU A 341 -15.03 21.41 10.70
C LEU A 341 -15.39 20.63 9.43
N ARG A 342 -14.96 19.37 9.36
CA ARG A 342 -15.26 18.46 8.25
C ARG A 342 -16.17 17.35 8.73
N VAL A 343 -17.34 17.20 8.09
CA VAL A 343 -18.33 16.19 8.47
C VAL A 343 -18.79 15.43 7.22
N GLY A 344 -18.61 14.12 7.20
CA GLY A 344 -19.22 13.23 6.20
C GLY A 344 -18.79 13.39 4.73
N ARG A 345 -17.74 14.17 4.43
CA ARG A 345 -17.27 14.39 3.03
C ARG A 345 -15.76 14.24 2.86
N PRO A 346 -15.29 13.91 1.64
CA PRO A 346 -13.85 13.91 1.32
C PRO A 346 -13.22 15.29 1.53
N PRO A 347 -11.93 15.37 1.89
CA PRO A 347 -11.21 16.63 1.99
C PRO A 347 -11.09 17.30 0.62
N THR A 348 -11.32 18.61 0.56
CA THR A 348 -11.08 19.44 -0.62
C THR A 348 -9.79 20.24 -0.46
N PRO A 349 -9.23 20.80 -1.56
CA PRO A 349 -8.08 21.69 -1.46
C PRO A 349 -8.33 22.92 -0.55
N GLU A 350 -9.57 23.41 -0.49
CA GLU A 350 -9.96 24.54 0.37
C GLU A 350 -9.94 24.17 1.87
N ASP A 351 -10.25 22.92 2.23
CA ASP A 351 -10.16 22.46 3.62
C ASP A 351 -8.72 22.58 4.13
N ALA A 352 -7.75 22.31 3.26
CA ALA A 352 -6.34 22.46 3.53
C ALA A 352 -5.93 23.92 3.80
N ASP A 353 -6.54 24.89 3.10
CA ASP A 353 -6.28 26.32 3.33
C ASP A 353 -6.85 26.82 4.67
N SER A 354 -7.67 26.04 5.37
CA SER A 354 -8.06 26.37 6.75
C SER A 354 -6.94 26.15 7.78
N ALA A 355 -5.80 25.57 7.38
CA ALA A 355 -4.62 25.49 8.23
C ALA A 355 -3.91 26.85 8.30
N HIS A 356 -3.94 27.48 9.48
CA HIS A 356 -3.32 28.78 9.73
C HIS A 356 -2.89 28.93 11.20
N ILE A 357 -1.93 29.82 11.46
CA ILE A 357 -1.52 30.22 12.82
C ILE A 357 -2.24 31.53 13.13
N LEU A 358 -3.36 31.47 13.87
CA LEU A 358 -4.19 32.65 14.22
C LEU A 358 -4.60 33.57 13.05
N GLY A 359 -4.54 33.05 11.83
CA GLY A 359 -4.96 33.71 10.60
C GLY A 359 -3.85 33.79 9.57
N PHE A 360 -2.59 33.71 10.01
CA PHE A 360 -1.45 33.68 9.10
C PHE A 360 -1.39 32.35 8.35
N ARG A 361 -1.69 32.35 7.05
CA ARG A 361 -1.47 31.20 6.17
C ARG A 361 -0.03 31.22 5.66
N ARG A 362 0.62 30.06 5.66
CA ARG A 362 2.01 29.92 5.21
C ARG A 362 2.07 29.74 3.69
N LEU A 363 3.16 30.17 3.09
CA LEU A 363 3.51 29.76 1.73
C LEU A 363 3.73 28.25 1.64
N GLN A 364 3.55 27.71 0.44
CA GLN A 364 3.64 26.27 0.18
C GLN A 364 5.09 25.88 -0.11
N GLU A 365 5.62 24.93 0.67
CA GLU A 365 6.94 24.33 0.47
C GLU A 365 6.79 22.99 -0.26
N ILE A 366 7.65 22.72 -1.24
CA ILE A 366 7.77 21.41 -1.87
C ILE A 366 8.60 20.51 -0.96
N VAL A 367 8.10 19.33 -0.61
CA VAL A 367 8.77 18.46 0.37
C VAL A 367 9.19 17.13 -0.20
N ASP A 368 8.60 16.74 -1.33
CA ASP A 368 9.07 15.65 -2.14
C ASP A 368 8.75 15.92 -3.61
N VAL A 369 9.56 15.35 -4.50
CA VAL A 369 9.37 15.42 -5.96
C VAL A 369 9.50 14.01 -6.50
N VAL A 370 8.46 13.56 -7.20
CA VAL A 370 8.41 12.21 -7.77
C VAL A 370 9.34 12.14 -9.00
N PRO A 371 10.28 11.18 -9.04
CA PRO A 371 11.17 11.03 -10.19
C PRO A 371 10.41 10.78 -11.49
N GLY A 372 10.85 11.43 -12.57
CA GLY A 372 10.29 11.33 -13.92
C GLY A 372 9.02 12.15 -14.17
N GLU A 373 8.40 12.73 -13.16
CA GLU A 373 7.17 13.53 -13.28
C GLU A 373 7.48 15.02 -13.64
N PRO A 374 6.48 15.80 -14.10
CA PRO A 374 6.71 17.15 -14.64
C PRO A 374 7.45 18.12 -13.70
N ALA A 375 7.27 18.02 -12.39
CA ALA A 375 7.95 18.87 -11.41
C ALA A 375 9.47 18.64 -11.40
N GLU A 376 9.93 17.38 -11.48
CA GLU A 376 11.36 17.07 -11.57
C GLU A 376 11.94 17.59 -12.89
N GLN A 377 11.21 17.40 -14.00
CA GLN A 377 11.61 17.88 -15.33
C GLN A 377 11.70 19.42 -15.38
N ALA A 378 10.81 20.10 -14.65
CA ALA A 378 10.84 21.56 -14.46
C ALA A 378 11.99 22.04 -13.55
N GLY A 379 12.72 21.13 -12.92
CA GLY A 379 13.83 21.45 -12.01
C GLY A 379 13.38 21.87 -10.60
N MET A 380 12.15 21.56 -10.21
CA MET A 380 11.66 21.74 -8.83
C MET A 380 12.36 20.77 -7.88
N ARG A 381 12.59 21.19 -6.64
CA ARG A 381 13.32 20.43 -5.63
C ARG A 381 12.62 20.49 -4.27
N PRO A 382 12.78 19.47 -3.42
CA PRO A 382 12.43 19.58 -2.00
C PRO A 382 13.13 20.79 -1.37
N GLY A 383 12.39 21.57 -0.57
CA GLY A 383 12.82 22.83 0.04
C GLY A 383 12.42 24.09 -0.74
N ASP A 384 11.97 23.97 -1.99
CA ASP A 384 11.49 25.12 -2.76
C ASP A 384 10.20 25.68 -2.14
N VAL A 385 10.17 26.99 -1.84
CA VAL A 385 8.95 27.69 -1.38
C VAL A 385 8.31 28.43 -2.54
N ILE A 386 7.03 28.18 -2.83
CA ILE A 386 6.34 28.77 -3.98
C ILE A 386 6.00 30.24 -3.72
N LEU A 387 6.68 31.15 -4.41
CA LEU A 387 6.41 32.60 -4.39
C LEU A 387 5.38 33.01 -5.43
N ARG A 388 5.28 32.28 -6.55
CA ARG A 388 4.31 32.58 -7.62
C ARG A 388 3.92 31.32 -8.38
N TRP A 389 2.64 31.20 -8.72
CA TRP A 389 2.09 30.15 -9.57
C TRP A 389 1.27 30.76 -10.71
N GLY A 390 1.77 30.72 -11.94
CA GLY A 390 1.15 31.41 -13.06
C GLY A 390 1.07 32.92 -12.79
N THR A 391 -0.13 33.47 -12.75
CA THR A 391 -0.38 34.89 -12.42
C THR A 391 -0.61 35.14 -10.93
N VAL A 392 -0.71 34.09 -10.11
CA VAL A 392 -1.02 34.21 -8.68
C VAL A 392 0.29 34.36 -7.89
N ALA A 393 0.47 35.53 -7.26
CA ALA A 393 1.57 35.76 -6.32
C ALA A 393 1.21 35.23 -4.93
N ASN A 394 2.18 34.63 -4.24
CA ASN A 394 2.06 34.06 -2.89
C ASN A 394 0.84 33.13 -2.76
N PRO A 395 0.74 32.08 -3.61
CA PRO A 395 -0.45 31.28 -3.72
C PRO A 395 -0.68 30.40 -2.48
N THR A 396 -1.96 30.20 -2.15
CA THR A 396 -2.45 29.19 -1.21
C THR A 396 -2.40 27.80 -1.84
N TYR A 397 -2.62 26.75 -1.05
CA TYR A 397 -2.61 25.38 -1.56
C TYR A 397 -3.73 25.15 -2.56
N SER A 398 -4.96 25.61 -2.28
CA SER A 398 -6.07 25.44 -3.23
C SER A 398 -5.85 26.19 -4.53
N GLU A 399 -5.20 27.36 -4.51
CA GLU A 399 -4.86 28.12 -5.71
C GLU A 399 -3.84 27.37 -6.59
N ILE A 400 -2.83 26.74 -6.00
CA ILE A 400 -1.87 25.90 -6.74
C ILE A 400 -2.61 24.72 -7.37
N VAL A 401 -3.40 23.97 -6.58
CA VAL A 401 -4.13 22.79 -7.08
C VAL A 401 -5.11 23.17 -8.21
N LYS A 402 -5.85 24.26 -8.06
CA LYS A 402 -6.71 24.82 -9.12
C LYS A 402 -5.90 25.18 -10.36
N GLY A 403 -4.75 25.82 -10.18
CA GLY A 403 -3.83 26.17 -11.26
C GLY A 403 -3.30 24.96 -12.02
N ILE A 404 -2.99 23.86 -11.32
CA ILE A 404 -2.60 22.58 -11.93
C ILE A 404 -3.77 22.01 -12.75
N HIS A 405 -4.95 21.89 -12.14
CA HIS A 405 -6.12 21.32 -12.80
C HIS A 405 -6.60 22.12 -14.01
N ALA A 406 -6.40 23.44 -14.01
CA ALA A 406 -6.80 24.32 -15.10
C ALA A 406 -5.86 24.28 -16.32
N ASN A 407 -4.64 23.74 -16.18
CA ASN A 407 -3.59 23.83 -17.21
C ASN A 407 -2.99 22.47 -17.63
N PRO A 408 -3.79 21.42 -17.92
CA PRO A 408 -3.23 20.18 -18.45
C PRO A 408 -2.56 20.39 -19.81
N GLY A 409 -1.33 19.92 -19.95
CA GLY A 409 -0.52 20.02 -21.15
C GLY A 409 -0.05 21.44 -21.50
N ARG A 410 -0.27 22.43 -20.63
CA ARG A 410 0.14 23.82 -20.84
C ARG A 410 1.24 24.20 -19.87
N GLU A 411 2.24 24.91 -20.37
CA GLU A 411 3.31 25.46 -19.55
C GLU A 411 2.76 26.50 -18.55
N VAL A 412 3.12 26.33 -17.28
CA VAL A 412 2.80 27.24 -16.19
C VAL A 412 4.10 27.80 -15.63
N PRO A 413 4.33 29.13 -15.68
CA PRO A 413 5.50 29.72 -15.05
C PRO A 413 5.34 29.71 -13.53
N VAL A 414 6.39 29.29 -12.82
CA VAL A 414 6.43 29.18 -11.36
C VAL A 414 7.68 29.89 -10.85
N THR A 415 7.56 30.68 -9.81
CA THR A 415 8.71 31.31 -9.16
C THR A 415 8.84 30.73 -7.75
N VAL A 416 10.02 30.26 -7.39
CA VAL A 416 10.31 29.65 -6.09
C VAL A 416 11.42 30.39 -5.35
N LEU A 417 11.38 30.35 -4.03
CA LEU A 417 12.49 30.71 -3.16
C LEU A 417 13.29 29.44 -2.84
N ARG A 418 14.56 29.42 -3.24
CA ARG A 418 15.51 28.33 -3.00
C ARG A 418 16.77 28.90 -2.39
N ASP A 419 17.12 28.44 -1.19
CA ASP A 419 18.32 28.89 -0.47
C ASP A 419 18.42 30.43 -0.33
N GLY A 420 17.27 31.09 -0.13
CA GLY A 420 17.16 32.55 -0.04
C GLY A 420 17.22 33.29 -1.39
N GLN A 421 17.31 32.59 -2.51
CA GLN A 421 17.33 33.17 -3.85
C GLN A 421 16.04 32.85 -4.63
N THR A 422 15.61 33.80 -5.44
CA THR A 422 14.47 33.61 -6.35
C THR A 422 14.90 32.84 -7.59
N VAL A 423 14.19 31.76 -7.91
CA VAL A 423 14.41 30.93 -9.09
C VAL A 423 13.13 30.84 -9.91
N ASP A 424 13.21 31.19 -11.19
CA ASP A 424 12.10 31.04 -12.13
C ASP A 424 12.16 29.69 -12.85
N LEU A 425 11.04 28.98 -12.85
CA LEU A 425 10.83 27.65 -13.41
C LEU A 425 9.59 27.66 -14.31
N THR A 426 9.46 26.63 -15.15
CA THR A 426 8.26 26.39 -15.95
C THR A 426 7.87 24.92 -15.83
N VAL A 427 6.64 24.65 -15.39
CA VAL A 427 6.12 23.28 -15.23
C VAL A 427 4.92 23.05 -16.13
N THR A 428 4.81 21.84 -16.68
CA THR A 428 3.69 21.46 -17.56
C THR A 428 2.89 20.36 -16.89
N PRO A 429 1.75 20.66 -16.23
CA PRO A 429 0.88 19.66 -15.64
C PRO A 429 0.44 18.61 -16.65
N THR A 430 0.46 17.34 -16.27
CA THR A 430 0.01 16.24 -17.11
C THR A 430 -1.20 15.56 -16.48
N ALA A 431 -2.23 15.30 -17.29
CA ALA A 431 -3.33 14.42 -16.90
C ALA A 431 -3.01 13.01 -17.43
N PRO A 432 -2.77 12.01 -16.56
CA PRO A 432 -2.69 10.62 -17.01
C PRO A 432 -3.95 10.20 -17.83
N ALA A 433 -3.86 9.31 -18.81
CA ALA A 433 -5.04 8.88 -19.60
C ALA A 433 -5.95 7.83 -18.91
N SER A 434 -6.93 8.24 -18.09
CA SER A 434 -7.80 7.31 -17.34
C SER A 434 -9.02 6.86 -18.15
N LEU A 435 -9.25 5.54 -18.24
CA LEU A 435 -10.37 4.92 -18.95
C LEU A 435 -11.58 4.52 -18.06
N PHE A 436 -11.47 4.60 -16.72
CA PHE A 436 -12.57 4.26 -15.78
C PHE A 436 -12.69 5.18 -14.54
N GLY A 437 -12.26 6.44 -14.68
CA GLY A 437 -12.35 7.45 -13.61
C GLY A 437 -11.79 8.80 -14.02
N GLU A 438 -11.99 9.82 -13.20
CA GLU A 438 -11.42 11.15 -13.41
C GLU A 438 -9.89 11.10 -13.31
N SER A 439 -9.19 11.32 -14.43
CA SER A 439 -7.77 11.68 -14.36
C SER A 439 -7.67 13.17 -14.00
N LYS A 440 -7.10 13.44 -12.83
CA LYS A 440 -6.83 14.82 -12.41
C LYS A 440 -5.42 15.20 -12.85
N PRO A 441 -5.24 16.36 -13.50
CA PRO A 441 -3.91 16.87 -13.85
C PRO A 441 -3.01 16.94 -12.62
N ARG A 442 -1.73 16.57 -12.78
CA ARG A 442 -0.73 16.58 -11.70
C ARG A 442 0.64 16.99 -12.23
N ILE A 443 1.54 17.32 -11.31
CA ILE A 443 2.95 17.61 -11.62
C ILE A 443 3.94 16.69 -10.90
N GLY A 444 3.48 15.83 -9.98
CA GLY A 444 4.38 14.98 -9.18
C GLY A 444 5.22 15.73 -8.14
N ALA A 445 4.76 16.89 -7.67
CA ALA A 445 5.32 17.55 -6.48
C ALA A 445 4.39 17.35 -5.28
N MET A 446 4.95 17.02 -4.13
CA MET A 446 4.24 16.99 -2.86
C MET A 446 4.44 18.33 -2.14
N PHE A 447 3.35 19.06 -1.94
CA PHE A 447 3.35 20.31 -1.18
C PHE A 447 3.01 20.03 0.28
N GLU A 448 3.72 20.67 1.20
CA GLU A 448 3.44 20.54 2.62
C GLU A 448 2.72 21.79 3.15
N ASN A 449 1.41 21.67 3.28
CA ASN A 449 0.50 22.68 3.82
C ASN A 449 0.31 22.51 5.34
N LEU A 450 0.22 21.26 5.79
CA LEU A 450 -0.01 20.89 7.18
C LEU A 450 1.26 20.81 8.01
N PHE A 451 2.40 20.54 7.37
CA PHE A 451 3.71 20.47 8.01
C PHE A 451 4.66 21.36 7.23
N GLY A 452 5.80 21.75 7.79
CA GLY A 452 6.79 22.50 7.02
C GLY A 452 7.96 22.90 7.90
N TYR A 453 9.08 23.18 7.26
CA TYR A 453 10.29 23.60 7.96
C TYR A 453 10.12 25.06 8.34
N ALA A 454 10.84 25.50 9.36
CA ALA A 454 10.78 26.87 9.85
C ALA A 454 11.51 27.80 8.85
N ALA A 455 10.90 27.97 7.67
CA ALA A 455 11.29 28.90 6.64
C ALA A 455 10.99 30.33 7.09
N GLU A 456 11.38 31.29 6.26
CA GLU A 456 11.09 32.70 6.50
C GLU A 456 9.59 32.91 6.75
N PRO A 457 9.20 33.78 7.70
CA PRO A 457 7.81 33.95 8.12
C PRO A 457 7.04 34.83 7.12
N ILE A 458 6.95 34.36 5.88
CA ILE A 458 6.22 35.00 4.78
C ILE A 458 4.80 34.46 4.73
N VAL A 459 3.84 35.38 4.84
CA VAL A 459 2.41 35.09 4.90
C VAL A 459 1.85 35.02 3.48
N ALA A 460 1.29 33.88 3.08
CA ALA A 460 0.63 33.72 1.79
C ALA A 460 -0.56 34.69 1.68
N ASP A 461 -1.44 34.63 2.68
CA ASP A 461 -2.50 35.58 2.95
C ASP A 461 -2.97 35.47 4.41
N VAL A 462 -3.87 36.36 4.80
CA VAL A 462 -4.54 36.35 6.09
C VAL A 462 -5.94 35.77 5.93
N ALA A 463 -6.26 34.75 6.71
CA ALA A 463 -7.59 34.16 6.75
C ALA A 463 -8.62 35.16 7.31
N PRO A 464 -9.81 35.28 6.69
CA PRO A 464 -10.87 36.13 7.22
C PRO A 464 -11.37 35.62 8.57
N ASP A 465 -12.00 36.50 9.36
CA ASP A 465 -12.61 36.16 10.66
C ASP A 465 -11.63 35.52 11.66
N THR A 466 -10.35 35.91 11.57
CA THR A 466 -9.29 35.48 12.48
C THR A 466 -8.62 36.68 13.14
N PRO A 467 -7.90 36.49 14.25
CA PRO A 467 -7.24 37.61 14.92
C PRO A 467 -6.25 38.38 14.03
N ALA A 468 -5.52 37.70 13.15
CA ALA A 468 -4.61 38.36 12.21
C ALA A 468 -5.34 39.26 11.18
N ALA A 469 -6.64 39.08 10.96
CA ALA A 469 -7.42 39.90 10.02
C ALA A 469 -7.45 41.38 10.44
N ALA A 470 -7.30 41.67 11.75
CA ALA A 470 -7.20 43.03 12.28
C ALA A 470 -6.00 43.81 11.70
N LEU A 471 -4.94 43.11 11.31
CA LEU A 471 -3.72 43.70 10.76
C LEU A 471 -3.89 44.22 9.33
N GLN A 472 -4.91 43.75 8.60
CA GLN A 472 -5.12 44.04 7.17
C GLN A 472 -3.83 43.84 6.34
N MET A 473 -3.06 42.81 6.72
CA MET A 473 -1.74 42.54 6.18
C MET A 473 -1.82 42.15 4.69
N PRO A 474 -1.06 42.81 3.79
CA PRO A 474 -0.99 42.42 2.39
C PRO A 474 -0.43 41.00 2.20
N ARG A 475 -0.86 40.33 1.13
CA ARG A 475 -0.32 39.02 0.74
C ARG A 475 1.19 39.11 0.47
N GLY A 476 1.93 38.08 0.88
CA GLY A 476 3.39 38.02 0.76
C GLY A 476 4.15 38.84 1.79
N SER A 477 3.47 39.40 2.80
CA SER A 477 4.15 40.14 3.86
C SER A 477 5.02 39.21 4.71
N ARG A 478 6.22 39.67 5.07
CA ARG A 478 7.11 39.00 6.01
C ARG A 478 6.87 39.54 7.42
N ILE A 479 6.62 38.67 8.39
CA ILE A 479 6.59 39.05 9.81
C ILE A 479 8.02 39.30 10.27
N VAL A 480 8.31 40.53 10.73
CA VAL A 480 9.66 40.96 11.12
C VAL A 480 9.83 40.89 12.63
N ALA A 481 8.80 41.26 13.39
CA ALA A 481 8.82 41.21 14.85
C ALA A 481 7.41 41.00 15.41
N ILE A 482 7.34 40.37 16.57
CA ILE A 482 6.15 40.38 17.43
C ILE A 482 6.59 41.03 18.75
N ASP A 483 5.91 42.12 19.09
CA ASP A 483 6.36 43.11 20.06
C ASP A 483 7.79 43.58 19.76
N ASP A 484 8.72 43.30 20.67
CA ASP A 484 10.13 43.67 20.52
C ASP A 484 11.00 42.47 20.10
N ALA A 485 10.42 41.27 19.96
CA ALA A 485 11.14 40.06 19.60
C ALA A 485 11.26 39.92 18.06
N PRO A 486 12.48 39.76 17.51
CA PRO A 486 12.69 39.57 16.08
C PRO A 486 12.26 38.18 15.61
N MET A 487 11.57 38.10 14.47
CA MET A 487 11.06 36.87 13.89
C MET A 487 11.92 36.45 12.70
N SER A 488 12.79 35.45 12.88
CA SER A 488 13.66 34.97 11.81
C SER A 488 12.98 33.90 10.97
N ASN A 489 12.12 33.09 11.61
CA ASN A 489 11.43 31.96 11.01
C ASN A 489 10.04 31.74 11.65
N TRP A 490 9.25 30.84 11.06
CA TRP A 490 7.94 30.46 11.61
C TRP A 490 7.98 29.89 13.03
N ALA A 491 9.09 29.31 13.48
CA ALA A 491 9.20 28.81 14.84
C ALA A 491 9.29 29.96 15.87
N ASP A 492 9.97 31.05 15.53
CA ASP A 492 9.96 32.27 16.34
C ASP A 492 8.54 32.83 16.45
N VAL A 493 7.81 32.90 15.33
CA VAL A 493 6.43 33.40 15.27
C VAL A 493 5.51 32.57 16.17
N VAL A 494 5.56 31.24 16.03
CA VAL A 494 4.76 30.34 16.85
C VAL A 494 5.10 30.51 18.32
N ARG A 495 6.38 30.50 18.71
CA ARG A 495 6.78 30.68 20.12
C ARG A 495 6.30 32.01 20.70
N ALA A 496 6.44 33.09 19.94
CA ALA A 496 5.99 34.41 20.38
C ALA A 496 4.46 34.45 20.60
N LEU A 497 3.68 33.91 19.65
CA LEU A 497 2.23 33.86 19.77
C LEU A 497 1.78 32.94 20.91
N LEU A 498 2.42 31.78 21.10
CA LEU A 498 2.11 30.88 22.21
C LEU A 498 2.38 31.56 23.57
N ALA A 499 3.44 32.34 23.69
CA ALA A 499 3.80 33.06 24.91
C ALA A 499 2.91 34.29 25.22
N SER A 500 2.20 34.77 24.20
CA SER A 500 1.32 35.95 24.28
C SER A 500 -0.17 35.61 24.38
N ALA A 501 -0.53 34.34 24.56
CA ALA A 501 -1.93 33.92 24.71
C ALA A 501 -2.68 34.73 25.79
N GLY A 502 -3.86 35.24 25.43
CA GLY A 502 -4.71 36.12 26.24
C GLY A 502 -4.28 37.60 26.25
N ARG A 503 -3.39 38.04 25.35
CA ARG A 503 -2.88 39.43 25.30
C ARG A 503 -2.96 40.03 23.89
N GLU A 504 -2.97 41.35 23.83
CA GLU A 504 -2.69 42.10 22.59
C GLU A 504 -1.19 42.07 22.30
N VAL A 505 -0.83 41.93 21.02
CA VAL A 505 0.56 42.01 20.54
C VAL A 505 0.70 42.98 19.38
N ARG A 506 1.85 43.65 19.30
CA ARG A 506 2.22 44.49 18.16
C ARG A 506 2.97 43.65 17.13
N VAL A 507 2.40 43.48 15.94
CA VAL A 507 3.03 42.74 14.84
C VAL A 507 3.65 43.71 13.87
N ARG A 508 4.98 43.69 13.74
CA ARG A 508 5.72 44.41 12.71
C ARG A 508 5.92 43.49 11.51
N TYR A 509 5.56 43.97 10.33
CA TYR A 509 5.68 43.21 9.09
C TYR A 509 6.18 44.08 7.95
N ARG A 510 6.77 43.45 6.94
CA ARG A 510 7.29 44.11 5.74
C ARG A 510 6.57 43.61 4.51
N SER A 511 6.07 44.54 3.69
CA SER A 511 5.42 44.26 2.41
C SER A 511 6.17 45.02 1.30
N GLY A 512 7.10 44.35 0.62
CA GLY A 512 8.01 45.02 -0.32
C GLY A 512 9.04 45.89 0.41
N PRO A 513 9.24 47.16 0.03
CA PRO A 513 10.20 48.05 0.70
C PRO A 513 9.68 48.61 2.03
N ASP A 514 8.37 48.56 2.26
CA ASP A 514 7.72 49.24 3.37
C ASP A 514 7.54 48.33 4.58
N GLU A 515 7.83 48.86 5.76
CA GLU A 515 7.48 48.23 7.04
C GLU A 515 6.24 48.89 7.64
N ALA A 516 5.37 48.06 8.20
CA ALA A 516 4.16 48.47 8.90
C ALA A 516 4.07 47.77 10.26
N VAL A 517 3.30 48.36 11.16
CA VAL A 517 2.99 47.79 12.48
C VAL A 517 1.47 47.79 12.64
N GLY A 518 0.93 46.65 13.07
CA GLY A 518 -0.47 46.53 13.47
C GLY A 518 -0.59 45.84 14.83
N GLU A 519 -1.77 45.91 15.43
CA GLU A 519 -2.09 45.23 16.69
C GLU A 519 -3.06 44.08 16.41
N MET A 520 -2.86 42.97 17.10
CA MET A 520 -3.81 41.85 17.08
C MET A 520 -3.95 41.22 18.46
N HIS A 521 -5.17 40.80 18.77
CA HIS A 521 -5.45 39.98 19.93
C HIS A 521 -4.89 38.57 19.73
N VAL A 522 -4.20 38.01 20.72
CA VAL A 522 -3.85 36.59 20.75
C VAL A 522 -4.82 35.89 21.71
N PRO A 523 -5.79 35.11 21.23
CA PRO A 523 -6.77 34.45 22.10
C PRO A 523 -6.09 33.51 23.09
N SER A 524 -6.64 33.45 24.30
CA SER A 524 -6.33 32.40 25.26
C SER A 524 -6.83 31.04 24.75
N SER A 525 -6.45 29.98 25.44
CA SER A 525 -6.82 28.61 25.11
C SER A 525 -6.72 27.76 26.38
N LEU A 526 -7.36 26.58 26.39
CA LEU A 526 -7.22 25.72 27.57
C LEU A 526 -5.77 25.30 27.82
N VAL A 527 -4.92 25.29 26.79
CA VAL A 527 -3.51 24.88 26.91
C VAL A 527 -2.76 25.82 27.85
N ASN A 528 -2.80 27.15 27.63
CA ASN A 528 -2.10 28.09 28.50
C ASN A 528 -2.80 28.28 29.86
N GLU A 529 -4.12 28.16 29.94
CA GLU A 529 -4.84 28.32 31.22
C GLU A 529 -4.66 27.15 32.18
N LEU A 530 -4.43 25.96 31.65
CA LEU A 530 -4.19 24.75 32.44
C LEU A 530 -2.70 24.37 32.50
N ASP A 531 -1.79 25.21 31.99
CA ASP A 531 -0.34 24.94 31.93
C ASP A 531 0.00 23.60 31.27
N LEU A 532 -0.64 23.32 30.14
CA LEU A 532 -0.47 22.08 29.39
C LEU A 532 0.67 22.20 28.36
N PRO A 533 1.47 21.15 28.15
CA PRO A 533 2.42 21.11 27.05
C PRO A 533 1.70 21.05 25.68
N GLN A 534 2.37 21.48 24.60
CA GLN A 534 1.83 21.47 23.23
C GLN A 534 1.40 20.06 22.73
N GLY A 535 1.97 19.00 23.32
CA GLY A 535 1.63 17.60 23.04
C GLY A 535 0.46 17.03 23.87
N ALA A 536 -0.18 17.84 24.72
CA ALA A 536 -1.24 17.37 25.61
C ALA A 536 -2.46 16.86 24.84
N VAL A 537 -3.12 15.84 25.42
CA VAL A 537 -4.30 15.19 24.83
C VAL A 537 -5.49 15.40 25.75
N VAL A 538 -6.54 16.04 25.25
CA VAL A 538 -7.84 16.13 25.94
C VAL A 538 -8.65 14.89 25.62
N TRP A 539 -9.01 14.17 26.67
CA TRP A 539 -9.75 12.92 26.62
C TRP A 539 -11.25 13.11 26.71
N SER A 540 -11.69 13.99 27.61
CA SER A 540 -13.10 14.29 27.77
C SER A 540 -13.33 15.66 28.40
N VAL A 541 -14.51 16.22 28.16
CA VAL A 541 -15.02 17.43 28.82
C VAL A 541 -16.36 17.11 29.45
N ASN A 542 -16.46 17.22 30.78
CA ASN A 542 -17.59 16.74 31.58
C ASN A 542 -17.97 15.28 31.27
N GLY A 543 -16.96 14.41 31.07
CA GLY A 543 -17.16 13.00 30.73
C GLY A 543 -17.55 12.73 29.28
N ARG A 544 -17.76 13.75 28.43
CA ARG A 544 -18.00 13.59 26.99
C ARG A 544 -16.68 13.52 26.22
N ASP A 545 -16.47 12.46 25.44
CA ASP A 545 -15.31 12.26 24.54
C ASP A 545 -15.66 12.46 23.05
N SER A 546 -16.92 12.81 22.77
CA SER A 546 -17.43 13.11 21.43
C SER A 546 -18.39 14.31 21.44
N ILE A 547 -18.65 14.86 20.25
CA ILE A 547 -19.71 15.82 19.96
C ILE A 547 -20.54 15.36 18.76
N ARG A 548 -21.84 15.59 18.79
CA ARG A 548 -22.73 15.39 17.63
C ARG A 548 -22.85 16.68 16.84
N VAL A 549 -22.52 16.61 15.55
CA VAL A 549 -22.59 17.74 14.62
C VAL A 549 -23.46 17.36 13.41
N ALA A 550 -24.06 18.36 12.75
CA ALA A 550 -24.84 18.11 11.54
C ALA A 550 -23.93 17.64 10.39
N GLY A 551 -24.29 16.51 9.77
CA GLY A 551 -23.66 15.98 8.56
C GLY A 551 -23.96 16.80 7.32
N ALA A 552 -23.19 16.58 6.25
CA ALA A 552 -23.37 17.24 4.97
C ALA A 552 -24.74 16.91 4.31
N ASP A 553 -25.34 15.79 4.68
CA ASP A 553 -26.65 15.29 4.29
C ASP A 553 -27.76 15.61 5.32
N GLY A 554 -27.42 16.30 6.41
CA GLY A 554 -28.33 16.64 7.51
C GLY A 554 -28.43 15.57 8.60
N GLU A 555 -27.85 14.38 8.40
CA GLU A 555 -27.82 13.34 9.43
C GLU A 555 -26.76 13.67 10.49
N PRO A 556 -27.05 13.50 11.79
CA PRO A 556 -26.09 13.80 12.84
C PRO A 556 -24.90 12.82 12.81
N VAL A 557 -23.69 13.37 12.79
CA VAL A 557 -22.43 12.62 12.84
C VAL A 557 -21.77 12.84 14.20
N GLU A 558 -21.35 11.74 14.82
CA GLU A 558 -20.62 11.77 16.08
C GLU A 558 -19.11 11.86 15.80
N LEU A 559 -18.48 12.92 16.32
CA LEU A 559 -17.06 13.19 16.16
C LEU A 559 -16.36 13.10 17.52
N SER A 560 -15.32 12.27 17.62
CA SER A 560 -14.42 12.25 18.77
C SER A 560 -13.74 13.61 18.94
N ILE A 561 -13.63 14.11 20.18
CA ILE A 561 -12.85 15.30 20.52
C ILE A 561 -11.37 14.99 20.78
N VAL A 562 -11.02 13.72 20.98
CA VAL A 562 -9.67 13.31 21.33
C VAL A 562 -8.74 13.50 20.13
N ARG A 563 -7.70 14.33 20.29
CA ARG A 563 -6.83 14.81 19.20
C ARG A 563 -7.56 15.48 18.03
N ASN A 564 -8.79 15.93 18.24
CA ASN A 564 -9.57 16.70 17.27
C ASN A 564 -9.90 18.07 17.86
N ALA A 565 -8.96 19.01 17.70
CA ALA A 565 -9.09 20.37 18.21
C ALA A 565 -10.33 21.11 17.67
N VAL A 566 -10.80 20.78 16.46
CA VAL A 566 -11.98 21.39 15.86
C VAL A 566 -13.26 20.87 16.52
N ALA A 567 -13.38 19.56 16.74
CA ALA A 567 -14.50 18.99 17.49
C ALA A 567 -14.49 19.47 18.95
N LEU A 568 -13.31 19.55 19.58
CA LEU A 568 -13.15 20.11 20.92
C LEU A 568 -13.60 21.58 20.98
N ARG A 569 -13.24 22.41 19.99
CA ARG A 569 -13.70 23.79 19.88
C ARG A 569 -15.23 23.87 19.88
N GLU A 570 -15.89 23.07 19.05
CA GLU A 570 -17.36 23.08 18.98
C GLU A 570 -17.99 22.62 20.30
N LEU A 571 -17.40 21.63 20.98
CA LEU A 571 -17.84 21.21 22.31
C LEU A 571 -17.67 22.30 23.38
N LEU A 572 -16.53 22.99 23.38
CA LEU A 572 -16.27 24.09 24.30
C LEU A 572 -17.18 25.28 23.99
N ARG A 573 -17.50 25.55 22.72
CA ARG A 573 -18.43 26.61 22.29
C ARG A 573 -19.82 26.47 22.95
N GLU A 574 -20.35 25.24 23.06
CA GLU A 574 -21.63 24.96 23.77
C GLU A 574 -21.58 25.24 25.29
N LEU A 575 -20.36 25.38 25.83
CA LEU A 575 -20.07 25.47 27.26
C LEU A 575 -19.55 26.84 27.68
N ILE A 576 -19.52 27.83 26.77
CA ILE A 576 -19.15 29.21 27.09
C ILE A 576 -19.96 29.71 28.31
N GLY A 577 -19.25 30.30 29.27
CA GLY A 577 -19.80 30.77 30.55
C GLY A 577 -19.90 29.69 31.64
N LYS A 578 -19.53 28.43 31.36
CA LYS A 578 -19.58 27.32 32.33
C LYS A 578 -18.17 26.91 32.77
N THR A 579 -18.07 26.39 33.99
CA THR A 579 -16.88 25.67 34.47
C THR A 579 -17.07 24.18 34.23
N VAL A 580 -16.08 23.56 33.61
CA VAL A 580 -16.11 22.18 33.13
C VAL A 580 -14.95 21.39 33.72
N THR A 581 -15.13 20.09 33.88
CA THR A 581 -14.04 19.16 34.23
C THR A 581 -13.45 18.61 32.93
N VAL A 582 -12.15 18.83 32.72
CA VAL A 582 -11.41 18.36 31.56
C VAL A 582 -10.51 17.21 31.99
N ARG A 583 -10.61 16.06 31.33
CA ARG A 583 -9.69 14.94 31.52
C ARG A 583 -8.58 15.05 30.47
N VAL A 584 -7.33 15.16 30.88
CA VAL A 584 -6.18 15.49 30.01
C VAL A 584 -4.92 14.70 30.37
N SER A 585 -4.12 14.30 29.38
CA SER A 585 -2.77 13.75 29.59
C SER A 585 -1.71 14.72 29.05
N PRO A 586 -0.59 14.96 29.77
CA PRO A 586 0.50 15.80 29.27
C PRO A 586 1.19 15.26 28.01
N THR A 587 1.36 13.94 27.90
CA THR A 587 1.87 13.26 26.71
C THR A 587 0.98 12.07 26.38
N LEU A 588 1.15 11.48 25.18
CA LEU A 588 0.34 10.32 24.79
C LEU A 588 0.57 9.11 25.71
N SER A 589 1.80 9.00 26.24
CA SER A 589 2.23 7.92 27.12
C SER A 589 1.87 8.14 28.60
N SER A 590 1.38 9.34 28.97
CA SER A 590 1.10 9.72 30.36
C SER A 590 -0.33 9.39 30.79
N PRO A 591 -0.57 8.97 32.05
CA PRO A 591 -1.91 8.73 32.55
C PRO A 591 -2.75 10.03 32.59
N PRO A 592 -4.06 9.94 32.31
CA PRO A 592 -4.94 11.11 32.29
C PRO A 592 -5.23 11.63 33.70
N GLN A 593 -5.35 12.94 33.82
CA GLN A 593 -5.66 13.69 35.04
C GLN A 593 -6.91 14.55 34.80
N GLU A 594 -7.66 14.84 35.85
CA GLU A 594 -8.82 15.74 35.78
C GLU A 594 -8.45 17.15 36.25
N MET A 595 -8.86 18.16 35.49
CA MET A 595 -8.59 19.58 35.75
C MET A 595 -9.86 20.40 35.57
N SER A 596 -10.00 21.50 36.32
CA SER A 596 -11.14 22.43 36.19
C SER A 596 -10.81 23.55 35.22
N PHE A 597 -11.71 23.84 34.28
CA PHE A 597 -11.53 24.87 33.25
C PHE A 597 -12.80 25.70 33.08
N THR A 598 -12.68 27.03 33.04
CA THR A 598 -13.83 27.92 32.80
C THR A 598 -13.81 28.41 31.36
N VAL A 599 -14.83 28.03 30.59
CA VAL A 599 -14.91 28.36 29.16
C VAL A 599 -15.45 29.78 28.95
N ARG A 600 -14.79 30.56 28.11
CA ARG A 600 -15.05 31.97 27.78
C ARG A 600 -14.98 32.18 26.26
N GLU A 601 -15.52 33.29 25.79
CA GLU A 601 -15.44 33.69 24.36
C GLU A 601 -13.99 33.79 23.85
N ASP A 602 -13.06 34.12 24.73
CA ASP A 602 -11.63 34.25 24.42
C ASP A 602 -10.89 32.89 24.37
N ASN A 603 -11.36 31.84 25.06
CA ASN A 603 -10.56 30.63 25.29
C ASN A 603 -11.16 29.31 24.77
N TYR A 604 -12.32 29.36 24.12
CA TYR A 604 -13.00 28.15 23.66
C TYR A 604 -12.35 27.50 22.43
N ASP A 605 -11.55 28.25 21.64
CA ASP A 605 -10.75 27.69 20.53
C ASP A 605 -9.41 27.15 21.07
N PRO A 606 -9.19 25.83 21.08
CA PRO A 606 -7.92 25.23 21.48
C PRO A 606 -6.88 25.35 20.35
N TRP A 607 -6.68 26.56 19.82
CA TRP A 607 -5.86 26.81 18.64
C TRP A 607 -4.41 26.35 18.85
N GLN A 608 -3.90 26.42 20.08
CA GLN A 608 -2.56 25.92 20.44
C GLN A 608 -2.44 24.41 20.18
N MET A 609 -3.51 23.63 20.34
CA MET A 609 -3.49 22.18 20.01
C MET A 609 -3.44 21.91 18.50
N ARG A 610 -3.75 22.90 17.66
CA ARG A 610 -3.62 22.80 16.19
C ARG A 610 -2.21 23.13 15.72
N VAL A 611 -1.42 23.87 16.50
CA VAL A 611 -0.07 24.33 16.16
C VAL A 611 0.93 23.57 17.02
N ALA A 612 1.50 22.49 16.51
CA ALA A 612 2.36 21.61 17.29
C ALA A 612 3.62 21.20 16.53
N TYR A 613 4.70 20.96 17.25
CA TYR A 613 5.87 20.25 16.74
C TYR A 613 5.64 18.78 16.97
N VAL A 614 5.48 17.95 15.93
CA VAL A 614 4.88 16.62 16.13
C VAL A 614 5.68 15.46 15.57
N TYR A 615 6.44 15.66 14.50
CA TYR A 615 7.09 14.53 13.84
C TYR A 615 8.59 14.79 13.58
N PRO A 616 9.41 13.73 13.72
CA PRO A 616 10.75 13.70 13.17
C PRO A 616 10.69 13.85 11.65
N ASP A 617 11.67 14.56 11.11
CA ASP A 617 11.89 14.80 9.69
C ASP A 617 12.59 13.62 8.97
N PHE A 618 12.53 12.42 9.57
CA PHE A 618 13.13 11.20 9.04
C PHE A 618 12.11 10.06 9.01
N GLN A 619 12.34 9.12 8.08
CA GLN A 619 11.50 7.95 7.89
C GLN A 619 12.18 6.71 8.48
N ASN A 620 11.43 5.94 9.27
CA ASN A 620 11.88 4.66 9.80
C ASN A 620 11.38 3.50 8.93
N GLU A 621 12.13 2.41 8.96
CA GLU A 621 11.67 1.16 8.36
C GLU A 621 10.51 0.58 9.17
N GLU A 622 9.59 -0.14 8.51
CA GLU A 622 8.59 -0.93 9.22
C GLU A 622 9.25 -2.00 10.09
N ARG A 623 8.65 -2.30 11.25
CA ARG A 623 9.17 -3.39 12.10
C ARG A 623 8.98 -4.71 11.36
N ARG A 624 10.09 -5.39 11.03
CA ARG A 624 10.10 -6.68 10.34
C ARG A 624 10.52 -7.81 11.29
N VAL A 625 10.01 -9.00 11.00
CA VAL A 625 10.42 -10.26 11.64
C VAL A 625 10.73 -11.30 10.57
N ILE A 626 11.70 -12.16 10.84
CA ILE A 626 12.06 -13.25 9.94
C ILE A 626 11.25 -14.49 10.35
N LEU A 627 10.39 -14.96 9.46
CA LEU A 627 9.74 -16.26 9.58
C LEU A 627 10.67 -17.33 9.00
N SER A 628 11.33 -18.09 9.85
CA SER A 628 12.22 -19.19 9.47
C SER A 628 11.92 -20.45 10.26
N ALA A 629 12.20 -21.60 9.64
CA ALA A 629 12.22 -22.90 10.27
C ALA A 629 13.55 -23.21 10.99
N ASN A 630 14.47 -22.24 11.07
CA ASN A 630 15.79 -22.36 11.70
C ASN A 630 16.56 -23.59 11.21
N GLY A 631 16.51 -23.83 9.89
CA GLY A 631 17.17 -24.96 9.24
C GLY A 631 16.46 -26.32 9.34
N ASN A 632 15.32 -26.43 10.02
CA ASN A 632 14.58 -27.69 10.14
C ASN A 632 13.61 -27.90 8.95
N PRO A 633 13.84 -28.88 8.06
CA PRO A 633 13.02 -29.09 6.86
C PRO A 633 11.60 -29.58 7.17
N PHE A 634 11.39 -30.32 8.27
CA PHE A 634 10.05 -30.79 8.65
C PHE A 634 9.19 -29.65 9.17
N VAL A 635 9.79 -28.76 9.97
CA VAL A 635 9.12 -27.54 10.44
C VAL A 635 8.82 -26.62 9.25
N ALA A 636 9.76 -26.46 8.32
CA ALA A 636 9.55 -25.66 7.11
C ALA A 636 8.41 -26.21 6.25
N CYS A 637 8.37 -27.53 6.05
CA CYS A 637 7.30 -28.20 5.31
C CYS A 637 5.94 -28.01 6.00
N TRP A 638 5.87 -28.19 7.32
CA TRP A 638 4.65 -27.94 8.08
C TRP A 638 4.20 -26.47 7.98
N MET A 639 5.12 -25.52 8.07
CA MET A 639 4.84 -24.10 7.87
C MET A 639 4.28 -23.84 6.47
N GLY A 640 4.87 -24.48 5.45
CA GLY A 640 4.40 -24.45 4.06
C GLY A 640 2.98 -24.99 3.91
N ILE A 641 2.67 -26.16 4.47
CA ILE A 641 1.32 -26.76 4.45
C ILE A 641 0.30 -25.83 5.10
N MET A 642 0.62 -25.27 6.27
CA MET A 642 -0.27 -24.32 6.95
C MET A 642 -0.50 -23.07 6.10
N GLN A 643 0.55 -22.52 5.48
CA GLN A 643 0.45 -21.36 4.60
C GLN A 643 -0.40 -21.66 3.36
N VAL A 644 -0.26 -22.85 2.75
CA VAL A 644 -1.12 -23.27 1.62
C VAL A 644 -2.58 -23.28 2.05
N LYS A 645 -2.90 -23.90 3.18
CA LYS A 645 -4.27 -23.93 3.72
C LYS A 645 -4.82 -22.52 3.96
N ASP A 646 -4.02 -21.65 4.59
CA ASP A 646 -4.43 -20.28 4.91
C ASP A 646 -4.66 -19.46 3.64
N THR A 647 -3.78 -19.58 2.64
CA THR A 647 -3.92 -18.91 1.34
C THR A 647 -5.08 -19.45 0.51
N VAL A 648 -5.35 -20.76 0.50
CA VAL A 648 -6.54 -21.32 -0.16
C VAL A 648 -7.83 -20.69 0.41
N TYR A 649 -7.92 -20.60 1.74
CA TYR A 649 -9.06 -19.94 2.37
C TYR A 649 -9.18 -18.46 1.96
N GLU A 650 -8.06 -17.73 1.94
CA GLU A 650 -8.03 -16.31 1.55
C GLU A 650 -8.53 -16.10 0.13
N VAL A 651 -8.12 -16.95 -0.82
CA VAL A 651 -8.58 -16.88 -2.21
C VAL A 651 -10.09 -17.10 -2.27
N TYR A 652 -10.63 -18.12 -1.58
CA TYR A 652 -12.09 -18.34 -1.56
C TYR A 652 -12.86 -17.24 -0.85
N ALA A 653 -12.33 -16.70 0.24
CA ALA A 653 -12.94 -15.57 0.94
C ALA A 653 -13.00 -14.34 0.04
N PHE A 654 -11.93 -14.07 -0.69
CA PHE A 654 -11.87 -12.98 -1.67
C PHE A 654 -12.83 -13.21 -2.84
N LEU A 655 -12.90 -14.42 -3.40
CA LEU A 655 -13.88 -14.76 -4.44
C LEU A 655 -15.32 -14.59 -3.95
N ARG A 656 -15.62 -14.99 -2.71
CA ARG A 656 -16.94 -14.77 -2.10
C ARG A 656 -17.23 -13.29 -1.94
N LEU A 657 -16.26 -12.49 -1.52
CA LEU A 657 -16.39 -11.05 -1.40
C LEU A 657 -16.67 -10.40 -2.76
N LEU A 658 -15.96 -10.83 -3.82
CA LEU A 658 -16.19 -10.37 -5.20
C LEU A 658 -17.61 -10.63 -5.69
N ILE A 659 -18.20 -11.77 -5.32
CA ILE A 659 -19.57 -12.14 -5.72
C ILE A 659 -20.63 -11.44 -4.84
N ALA A 660 -20.40 -11.38 -3.53
CA ALA A 660 -21.35 -10.83 -2.57
C ALA A 660 -21.41 -9.29 -2.60
N SER A 661 -20.28 -8.65 -2.90
CA SER A 661 -20.16 -7.20 -3.02
C SER A 661 -20.71 -6.74 -4.36
N ARG A 662 -21.85 -6.03 -4.36
CA ARG A 662 -22.30 -5.23 -5.52
C ARG A 662 -21.40 -4.02 -5.80
N ASN A 663 -20.33 -3.79 -5.02
CA ASN A 663 -19.42 -2.65 -5.19
C ASN A 663 -18.33 -2.93 -6.24
N THR A 664 -18.22 -2.01 -7.19
CA THR A 664 -17.21 -1.97 -8.26
C THR A 664 -15.77 -1.78 -7.78
N GLY A 665 -15.55 -1.39 -6.51
CA GLY A 665 -14.24 -1.14 -5.94
C GLY A 665 -13.35 -2.39 -5.79
N VAL A 666 -13.93 -3.55 -5.47
CA VAL A 666 -13.17 -4.81 -5.32
C VAL A 666 -12.66 -5.31 -6.68
N VAL A 667 -13.47 -5.14 -7.74
CA VAL A 667 -13.08 -5.47 -9.11
C VAL A 667 -11.88 -4.64 -9.57
N LYS A 668 -11.77 -3.38 -9.11
CA LYS A 668 -10.62 -2.50 -9.40
C LYS A 668 -9.33 -2.95 -8.70
N GLN A 669 -9.35 -3.92 -7.79
CA GLN A 669 -8.14 -4.48 -7.16
C GLN A 669 -7.65 -5.77 -7.84
N VAL A 670 -8.45 -6.34 -8.75
CA VAL A 670 -8.03 -7.51 -9.52
C VAL A 670 -6.98 -7.06 -10.54
N SER A 671 -5.89 -7.83 -10.64
CA SER A 671 -4.83 -7.63 -11.63
C SER A 671 -4.92 -8.69 -12.71
N GLY A 672 -4.74 -8.29 -13.96
CA GLY A 672 -4.76 -9.17 -15.12
C GLY A 672 -3.37 -9.70 -15.44
N PRO A 673 -3.20 -10.33 -16.62
CA PRO A 673 -1.93 -10.90 -17.03
C PRO A 673 -0.76 -9.90 -17.00
N VAL A 674 -1.01 -8.65 -17.40
CA VAL A 674 0.02 -7.61 -17.45
C VAL A 674 0.41 -7.16 -16.05
N GLY A 675 -0.59 -6.94 -15.17
CA GLY A 675 -0.36 -6.58 -13.78
C GLY A 675 0.37 -7.69 -13.00
N ILE A 676 0.05 -8.96 -13.27
CA ILE A 676 0.74 -10.10 -12.65
C ILE A 676 2.21 -10.15 -13.10
N VAL A 677 2.52 -9.91 -14.37
CA VAL A 677 3.92 -9.84 -14.85
C VAL A 677 4.67 -8.70 -14.17
N GLY A 678 4.05 -7.52 -14.04
CA GLY A 678 4.63 -6.39 -13.30
C GLY A 678 4.95 -6.77 -11.84
N ALA A 679 3.96 -7.32 -11.13
CA ALA A 679 4.13 -7.79 -9.75
C ALA A 679 5.23 -8.88 -9.63
N ALA A 680 5.33 -9.78 -10.61
CA ALA A 680 6.36 -10.81 -10.64
C ALA A 680 7.76 -10.21 -10.79
N VAL A 681 7.92 -9.19 -11.64
CA VAL A 681 9.19 -8.46 -11.81
C VAL A 681 9.55 -7.71 -10.53
N ASP A 682 8.60 -7.02 -9.90
CA ASP A 682 8.83 -6.30 -8.65
C ASP A 682 9.25 -7.25 -7.53
N GLN A 683 8.61 -8.40 -7.44
CA GLN A 683 8.98 -9.43 -6.48
C GLN A 683 10.36 -10.04 -6.79
N ALA A 684 10.70 -10.23 -8.07
CA ALA A 684 12.03 -10.69 -8.46
C ALA A 684 13.12 -9.66 -8.09
N LYS A 685 12.84 -8.36 -8.21
CA LYS A 685 13.72 -7.28 -7.72
C LYS A 685 13.85 -7.28 -6.19
N ALA A 686 12.79 -7.66 -5.46
CA ALA A 686 12.81 -7.76 -4.01
C ALA A 686 13.68 -8.93 -3.51
N GLY A 687 13.88 -9.96 -4.33
CA GLY A 687 14.85 -11.04 -4.09
C GLY A 687 14.31 -12.43 -4.39
N PHE A 688 15.20 -13.43 -4.30
CA PHE A 688 14.86 -14.80 -4.70
C PHE A 688 13.81 -15.46 -3.79
N VAL A 689 13.92 -15.29 -2.46
CA VAL A 689 12.93 -15.82 -1.50
C VAL A 689 11.54 -15.22 -1.75
N GLU A 690 11.51 -13.97 -2.17
CA GLU A 690 10.30 -13.27 -2.51
C GLU A 690 9.70 -13.80 -3.81
N LEU A 691 10.50 -14.01 -4.86
CA LEU A 691 10.04 -14.65 -6.09
C LEU A 691 9.45 -16.04 -5.84
N LEU A 692 10.12 -16.88 -5.04
CA LEU A 692 9.60 -18.22 -4.68
C LEU A 692 8.27 -18.14 -3.92
N SER A 693 8.14 -17.19 -2.99
CA SER A 693 6.89 -16.94 -2.27
C SER A 693 5.75 -16.57 -3.22
N PHE A 694 6.03 -15.74 -4.22
CA PHE A 694 5.05 -15.32 -5.20
C PHE A 694 4.69 -16.45 -6.18
N MET A 695 5.66 -17.25 -6.61
CA MET A 695 5.39 -18.47 -7.40
C MET A 695 4.52 -19.46 -6.63
N ALA A 696 4.77 -19.66 -5.33
CA ALA A 696 3.91 -20.50 -4.50
C ALA A 696 2.49 -19.94 -4.41
N PHE A 697 2.34 -18.62 -4.21
CA PHE A 697 1.05 -17.94 -4.24
C PHE A 697 0.33 -18.15 -5.58
N LEU A 698 0.99 -17.95 -6.71
CA LEU A 698 0.41 -18.19 -8.04
C LEU A 698 0.01 -19.65 -8.24
N SER A 699 0.84 -20.59 -7.80
CA SER A 699 0.54 -22.02 -7.88
C SER A 699 -0.72 -22.39 -7.08
N ILE A 700 -0.89 -21.84 -5.88
CA ILE A 700 -2.11 -22.01 -5.07
C ILE A 700 -3.32 -21.40 -5.77
N ASN A 701 -3.19 -20.18 -6.30
CA ASN A 701 -4.28 -19.53 -7.03
C ASN A 701 -4.69 -20.34 -8.27
N LEU A 702 -3.73 -20.84 -9.05
CA LEU A 702 -4.02 -21.68 -10.21
C LEU A 702 -4.74 -22.96 -9.80
N ALA A 703 -4.34 -23.60 -8.69
CA ALA A 703 -5.05 -24.74 -8.13
C ALA A 703 -6.51 -24.40 -7.76
N VAL A 704 -6.73 -23.29 -7.05
CA VAL A 704 -8.08 -22.87 -6.61
C VAL A 704 -8.97 -22.52 -7.81
N ILE A 705 -8.45 -21.74 -8.76
CA ILE A 705 -9.18 -21.33 -9.96
C ILE A 705 -9.49 -22.56 -10.81
N ASN A 706 -8.53 -23.47 -11.06
CA ASN A 706 -8.77 -24.68 -11.86
C ASN A 706 -9.76 -25.64 -11.19
N PHE A 707 -9.91 -25.59 -9.86
CA PHE A 707 -10.89 -26.36 -9.14
C PHE A 707 -12.32 -25.75 -9.17
N LEU A 708 -12.49 -24.53 -9.67
CA LEU A 708 -13.82 -23.92 -9.81
C LEU A 708 -14.68 -24.74 -10.78
N PRO A 709 -16.02 -24.81 -10.56
CA PRO A 709 -16.94 -25.59 -11.39
C PRO A 709 -17.25 -24.87 -12.72
N ILE A 710 -16.21 -24.53 -13.49
CA ILE A 710 -16.29 -23.82 -14.76
C ILE A 710 -15.92 -24.82 -15.88
N PRO A 711 -16.80 -25.07 -16.87
CA PRO A 711 -16.65 -26.11 -17.91
C PRO A 711 -15.34 -26.18 -18.72
N VAL A 712 -14.52 -25.13 -18.72
CA VAL A 712 -13.22 -25.08 -19.43
C VAL A 712 -12.03 -25.42 -18.51
N MET A 713 -12.30 -25.62 -17.23
CA MET A 713 -11.31 -25.89 -16.18
C MET A 713 -11.52 -27.32 -15.65
N ASP A 714 -10.52 -27.87 -14.96
CA ASP A 714 -10.56 -29.21 -14.37
C ASP A 714 -11.80 -29.42 -13.48
N GLY A 715 -12.18 -28.42 -12.68
CA GLY A 715 -13.36 -28.46 -11.83
C GLY A 715 -14.67 -28.57 -12.61
N GLY A 716 -14.75 -28.00 -13.82
CA GLY A 716 -15.89 -28.19 -14.71
C GLY A 716 -16.00 -29.62 -15.24
N LEU A 717 -14.88 -30.20 -15.67
CA LEU A 717 -14.83 -31.61 -16.08
C LEU A 717 -15.16 -32.55 -14.89
N MET A 718 -14.69 -32.21 -13.69
CA MET A 718 -15.05 -32.91 -12.46
C MET A 718 -16.56 -32.89 -12.20
N VAL A 719 -17.23 -31.76 -12.46
CA VAL A 719 -18.70 -31.67 -12.35
C VAL A 719 -19.39 -32.59 -13.36
N PHE A 720 -18.90 -32.66 -14.61
CA PHE A 720 -19.47 -33.58 -15.60
C PHE A 720 -19.31 -35.04 -15.18
N LEU A 721 -18.13 -35.42 -14.68
CA LEU A 721 -17.87 -36.77 -14.17
C LEU A 721 -18.71 -37.09 -12.94
N LEU A 722 -18.93 -36.12 -12.04
CA LEU A 722 -19.79 -36.30 -10.87
C LEU A 722 -21.25 -36.53 -11.31
N ILE A 723 -21.74 -35.76 -12.27
CA ILE A 723 -23.07 -35.93 -12.86
C ILE A 723 -23.19 -37.31 -13.53
N GLU A 724 -22.17 -37.75 -14.28
CA GLU A 724 -22.11 -39.08 -14.88
C GLU A 724 -22.18 -40.18 -13.81
N LYS A 725 -21.42 -40.04 -12.72
CA LYS A 725 -21.43 -40.98 -11.59
C LYS A 725 -22.81 -41.10 -10.94
N ILE A 726 -23.52 -39.99 -10.79
CA ILE A 726 -24.86 -39.95 -10.18
C ILE A 726 -25.92 -40.49 -11.14
N LYS A 727 -25.86 -40.11 -12.43
CA LYS A 727 -26.86 -40.50 -13.44
C LYS A 727 -26.62 -41.89 -14.05
N GLY A 728 -25.44 -42.46 -13.87
CA GLY A 728 -25.01 -43.70 -14.49
C GLY A 728 -24.70 -43.60 -15.99
N LYS A 729 -24.83 -42.42 -16.61
CA LYS A 729 -24.53 -42.17 -18.03
C LYS A 729 -23.92 -40.79 -18.27
N PRO A 730 -23.00 -40.64 -19.24
CA PRO A 730 -22.34 -39.38 -19.51
C PRO A 730 -23.32 -38.31 -20.02
N LEU A 731 -22.95 -37.04 -19.85
CA LEU A 731 -23.67 -35.92 -20.47
C LEU A 731 -23.49 -35.96 -21.99
N SER A 732 -24.50 -35.50 -22.72
CA SER A 732 -24.42 -35.45 -24.18
C SER A 732 -23.24 -34.58 -24.64
N LEU A 733 -22.54 -35.01 -25.69
CA LEU A 733 -21.39 -34.29 -26.26
C LEU A 733 -21.77 -32.82 -26.57
N LYS A 734 -22.97 -32.59 -27.11
CA LYS A 734 -23.51 -31.25 -27.37
C LYS A 734 -23.60 -30.40 -26.11
N THR A 735 -24.07 -30.97 -25.00
CA THR A 735 -24.15 -30.25 -23.71
C THR A 735 -22.75 -29.88 -23.22
N GLN A 736 -21.80 -30.81 -23.28
CA GLN A 736 -20.42 -30.56 -22.86
C GLN A 736 -19.80 -29.44 -23.71
N MET A 737 -19.83 -29.56 -25.05
CA MET A 737 -19.31 -28.54 -25.96
C MET A 737 -19.92 -27.15 -25.75
N VAL A 738 -21.25 -27.05 -25.65
CA VAL A 738 -21.93 -25.76 -25.42
C VAL A 738 -21.49 -25.17 -24.08
N SER A 739 -21.45 -25.98 -23.03
CA SER A 739 -21.03 -25.50 -21.70
C SER A 739 -19.56 -25.05 -21.68
N THR A 740 -18.66 -25.78 -22.33
CA THR A 740 -17.24 -25.42 -22.47
C THR A 740 -17.08 -24.13 -23.28
N LEU A 741 -17.80 -23.98 -24.39
CA LEU A 741 -17.77 -22.76 -25.20
C LEU A 741 -18.26 -21.53 -24.41
N VAL A 742 -19.37 -21.67 -23.67
CA VAL A 742 -19.89 -20.60 -22.81
C VAL A 742 -18.89 -20.25 -21.70
N GLY A 743 -18.30 -21.26 -21.06
CA GLY A 743 -17.26 -21.06 -20.05
C GLY A 743 -16.03 -20.34 -20.61
N LEU A 744 -15.54 -20.77 -21.77
CA LEU A 744 -14.41 -20.15 -22.46
C LEU A 744 -14.70 -18.70 -22.83
N ALA A 745 -15.88 -18.42 -23.41
CA ALA A 745 -16.30 -17.07 -23.75
C ALA A 745 -16.34 -16.16 -22.51
N ALA A 746 -16.82 -16.66 -21.37
CA ALA A 746 -16.85 -15.92 -20.11
C ALA A 746 -15.43 -15.63 -19.59
N ILE A 747 -14.52 -16.60 -19.61
CA ILE A 747 -13.12 -16.38 -19.17
C ILE A 747 -12.42 -15.38 -20.10
N ILE A 748 -12.58 -15.50 -21.42
CA ILE A 748 -11.99 -14.55 -22.38
C ILE A 748 -12.52 -13.14 -22.12
N LEU A 749 -13.83 -12.98 -21.90
CA LEU A 749 -14.44 -11.68 -21.61
C LEU A 749 -13.85 -11.07 -20.32
N ILE A 750 -13.72 -11.86 -19.25
CA ILE A 750 -13.10 -11.40 -18.00
C ILE A 750 -11.63 -11.04 -18.23
N ALA A 751 -10.86 -11.90 -18.91
CA ALA A 751 -9.45 -11.66 -19.19
C ALA A 751 -9.24 -10.38 -20.00
N LEU A 752 -10.07 -10.12 -21.02
CA LEU A 752 -10.04 -8.88 -21.80
C LEU A 752 -10.38 -7.67 -20.93
N LEU A 753 -11.41 -7.76 -20.09
CA LEU A 753 -11.81 -6.67 -19.20
C LEU A 753 -10.70 -6.31 -18.20
N VAL A 754 -10.09 -7.30 -17.55
CA VAL A 754 -9.01 -7.07 -16.58
C VAL A 754 -7.72 -6.63 -17.28
N THR A 755 -7.39 -7.18 -18.45
CA THR A 755 -6.23 -6.72 -19.24
C THR A 755 -6.40 -5.28 -19.69
N PHE A 756 -7.60 -4.90 -20.12
CA PHE A 756 -7.92 -3.52 -20.45
C PHE A 756 -7.75 -2.60 -19.24
N GLN A 757 -8.16 -3.04 -18.04
CA GLN A 757 -7.90 -2.30 -16.80
C GLN A 757 -6.41 -2.18 -16.47
N ASP A 758 -5.61 -3.25 -16.61
CA ASP A 758 -4.15 -3.20 -16.38
C ASP A 758 -3.48 -2.20 -17.33
N ILE A 759 -3.79 -2.27 -18.63
CA ILE A 759 -3.26 -1.36 -19.65
C ILE A 759 -3.68 0.07 -19.34
N SER A 760 -4.93 0.27 -18.90
CA SER A 760 -5.41 1.59 -18.48
C SER A 760 -4.57 2.14 -17.33
N ARG A 761 -4.26 1.35 -16.30
CA ARG A 761 -3.42 1.78 -15.17
C ARG A 761 -1.98 2.12 -15.58
N LEU A 762 -1.46 1.47 -16.62
CA LEU A 762 -0.09 1.68 -17.12
C LEU A 762 0.04 2.93 -17.99
N ILE A 763 -0.97 3.21 -18.78
CA ILE A 763 -1.00 4.38 -19.68
C ILE A 763 -1.50 5.63 -18.93
N GLY A 764 -2.04 5.43 -17.72
CA GLY A 764 -2.25 6.44 -16.69
C GLY A 764 -3.71 6.59 -16.32
#